data_AF-A0A924I0V8-F1
#
_entry.id   AF-A0A924I0V8-F1
#
_cell.length_a   1.000
_cell.length_b   1.000
_cell.length_c   1.000
_cell.angle_alpha   90.00
_cell.angle_beta   90.00
_cell.angle_gamma   90.00
#
_symmetry.space_group_name_H-M   'P 1'
#
loop_
_entity.id
_entity.type
_entity.pdbx_description
1 polymer ?
#
loop_
_entity_poly.entity_id
_entity_poly.type
_entity_poly.pdbx_seq_one_letter_code
_entity_poly.pdbx_strand_id
1 'polypeptide(L)'
;MATMHRNAAPRWAFRGARGRVGGHVFAVLLLAAGLAGASSGAASALDAPLPQSRTSSLIASAANGHATTIATTPQKFSPDGRITIYGSKTVGSSVMVTLSPGNVRACSVAADDQDTWSCAALLPNGGQQRLTAVETLSDSAALAPASVDTLIDVLGAPFLDGDGTILTAGNLTGIGFPGSTVIVSVNGTPDPGCTRAVVHPNSFWSCPLSAASGGPYTVRAQQSNPAIGAGSLSQYSNVQSVVVDRDAPAAAVIATPVFGTRITEESFTVSGTGESGATVDVYLDGTPSCSTVVVDSQFSCVLTALANGAHALRALQHDAAGNYAPPSAEIGVAFGPAPSATVPPTSPPRITTPAVPSPVPADSSPDTGAVAEPVVPDPVTVPTPSASSAAVPSSGGWGTTTGFGRGNTLPPAGPVHENWLAGPLIGLLFLALVAIPLRLLVAAVAGRMPRPRFTGRNQSQRHPATAVPASTRTQRGLRVIAPIMVTAAVIAISGGVGGEVRYLRLFLAITLGLVVLNGLTALVLRSASRLLGLATTLRWLPGMLVAAAATSLLSRLLSIDPPLIAGVLVGAVIANTASARHSAVLSLLQLGSLTVLGILAWFAHGQVANGTGFWAALTSETLATVFLAGLGSVLVLVLPLGTLPGRIILNWSSLGWTATVVVAASVSAGTIFGSTATVSAAIPWALAVAAFAGLCVVVWGFVRFVEPRLRA
;
A
#
# COMPACT_ATOMS: atom_id res chain seq x y z
N MET A 1 33.84 59.17 -1.17
CA MET A 1 32.65 59.58 -1.94
C MET A 1 31.92 58.34 -2.39
N ALA A 2 30.70 58.16 -1.89
CA ALA A 2 29.83 57.02 -2.10
C ALA A 2 28.99 57.21 -3.36
N THR A 3 28.70 56.11 -4.07
CA THR A 3 27.47 55.97 -4.86
C THR A 3 26.99 54.51 -4.84
N MET A 4 25.95 54.29 -4.04
CA MET A 4 25.07 53.13 -4.07
C MET A 4 24.32 53.07 -5.41
N HIS A 5 24.27 51.91 -6.06
CA HIS A 5 23.20 51.61 -7.01
C HIS A 5 22.25 50.55 -6.43
N ARG A 6 21.03 50.99 -6.17
CA ARG A 6 19.90 50.21 -5.63
C ARG A 6 19.42 49.16 -6.65
N ASN A 7 19.19 47.95 -6.15
CA ASN A 7 18.46 46.87 -6.82
C ASN A 7 17.02 47.28 -7.12
N ALA A 8 16.64 47.24 -8.40
CA ALA A 8 15.26 47.42 -8.85
C ALA A 8 14.50 46.08 -8.83
N ALA A 9 13.28 46.10 -8.26
CA ALA A 9 12.34 44.99 -8.23
C ALA A 9 11.80 44.66 -9.64
N PRO A 10 11.47 43.39 -9.96
CA PRO A 10 10.90 43.05 -11.26
C PRO A 10 9.41 43.45 -11.30
N ARG A 11 9.10 44.45 -12.14
CA ARG A 11 7.74 44.86 -12.53
C ARG A 11 7.10 43.77 -13.39
N TRP A 12 5.87 43.42 -13.05
CA TRP A 12 5.03 42.48 -13.80
C TRP A 12 4.54 43.16 -15.08
N ALA A 13 4.96 42.65 -16.24
CA ALA A 13 4.45 43.09 -17.54
C ALA A 13 3.81 41.89 -18.24
N PHE A 14 2.47 41.86 -18.25
CA PHE A 14 1.69 41.00 -19.14
C PHE A 14 1.81 41.53 -20.57
N ARG A 15 2.47 40.77 -21.46
CA ARG A 15 2.29 40.91 -22.91
C ARG A 15 1.82 39.57 -23.47
N GLY A 16 0.57 39.54 -23.90
CA GLY A 16 -0.07 38.39 -24.52
C GLY A 16 0.49 38.13 -25.91
N ALA A 17 0.88 36.88 -26.16
CA ALA A 17 1.10 36.35 -27.49
C ALA A 17 0.18 35.13 -27.66
N ARG A 18 -0.95 35.33 -28.35
CA ARG A 18 -1.88 34.28 -28.77
C ARG A 18 -1.17 33.36 -29.76
N GLY A 19 -0.86 32.12 -29.34
CA GLY A 19 -0.31 31.08 -30.20
C GLY A 19 -1.18 29.82 -30.17
N ARG A 20 -1.98 29.63 -31.22
CA ARG A 20 -3.01 28.58 -31.43
C ARG A 20 -2.62 27.12 -31.16
N VAL A 21 -1.35 26.79 -30.91
CA VAL A 21 -0.91 25.41 -30.60
C VAL A 21 -1.08 25.06 -29.11
N GLY A 22 -1.13 26.06 -28.21
CA GLY A 22 -1.37 25.81 -26.78
C GLY A 22 -2.79 25.32 -26.47
N GLY A 23 -3.76 25.67 -27.31
CA GLY A 23 -5.16 25.25 -27.15
C GLY A 23 -5.38 23.76 -27.38
N HIS A 24 -4.63 23.13 -28.29
CA HIS A 24 -4.80 21.70 -28.60
C HIS A 24 -4.20 20.78 -27.53
N VAL A 25 -3.14 21.19 -26.84
CA VAL A 25 -2.56 20.42 -25.72
C VAL A 25 -3.38 20.60 -24.43
N PHE A 26 -3.94 21.80 -24.22
CA PHE A 26 -4.91 22.05 -23.15
C PHE A 26 -6.23 21.29 -23.39
N ALA A 27 -6.62 21.11 -24.66
CA ALA A 27 -7.76 20.28 -25.04
C ALA A 27 -7.54 18.79 -24.76
N VAL A 28 -6.31 18.24 -24.81
CA VAL A 28 -6.04 16.84 -24.43
C VAL A 28 -6.18 16.61 -22.92
N LEU A 29 -5.78 17.58 -22.10
CA LEU A 29 -6.02 17.56 -20.64
C LEU A 29 -7.49 17.76 -20.28
N LEU A 30 -8.25 18.54 -21.06
CA LEU A 30 -9.71 18.67 -20.93
C LEU A 30 -10.47 17.45 -21.49
N LEU A 31 -9.97 16.78 -22.53
CA LEU A 31 -10.55 15.54 -23.06
C LEU A 31 -10.44 14.39 -22.06
N ALA A 32 -9.36 14.34 -21.27
CA ALA A 32 -9.24 13.40 -20.15
C ALA A 32 -10.27 13.65 -19.04
N ALA A 33 -10.73 14.91 -18.86
CA ALA A 33 -11.83 15.25 -17.97
C ALA A 33 -13.22 14.99 -18.61
N GLY A 34 -13.34 15.12 -19.94
CA GLY A 34 -14.59 14.90 -20.67
C GLY A 34 -14.92 13.42 -20.95
N LEU A 35 -13.92 12.55 -21.09
CA LEU A 35 -14.12 11.11 -21.31
C LEU A 35 -14.64 10.36 -20.07
N ALA A 36 -14.63 10.98 -18.89
CA ALA A 36 -15.30 10.48 -17.69
C ALA A 36 -16.82 10.78 -17.68
N GLY A 37 -17.34 11.52 -18.66
CA GLY A 37 -18.75 11.95 -18.73
C GLY A 37 -19.51 11.54 -20.00
N ALA A 38 -18.94 10.71 -20.88
CA ALA A 38 -19.55 10.41 -22.18
C ALA A 38 -19.56 8.90 -22.52
N SER A 39 -20.59 8.21 -22.01
CA SER A 39 -21.24 7.03 -22.62
C SER A 39 -22.51 6.78 -21.81
N SER A 40 -23.75 6.85 -22.29
CA SER A 40 -24.30 6.64 -23.63
C SER A 40 -25.63 7.40 -23.74
N GLY A 41 -25.75 8.33 -24.68
CA GLY A 41 -27.00 8.96 -25.03
C GLY A 41 -26.95 9.40 -26.47
N ALA A 42 -27.60 8.62 -27.36
CA ALA A 42 -28.31 9.07 -28.56
C ALA A 42 -28.45 7.91 -29.55
N ALA A 43 -29.68 7.44 -29.71
CA ALA A 43 -30.24 7.12 -31.02
C ALA A 43 -31.78 7.14 -30.90
N SER A 44 -32.36 8.33 -31.03
CA SER A 44 -33.78 8.49 -31.35
C SER A 44 -33.93 9.48 -32.50
N ALA A 45 -34.90 9.15 -33.36
CA ALA A 45 -35.63 9.99 -34.30
C ALA A 45 -35.26 9.87 -35.79
N LEU A 46 -36.17 9.22 -36.53
CA LEU A 46 -36.64 9.67 -37.84
C LEU A 46 -38.18 9.57 -37.83
N ASP A 47 -38.82 10.71 -38.10
CA ASP A 47 -40.25 10.99 -38.17
C ASP A 47 -40.97 10.31 -39.36
N ALA A 48 -42.26 9.98 -39.18
CA ALA A 48 -43.33 10.15 -40.19
C ALA A 48 -44.75 9.98 -39.56
N PRO A 49 -45.82 10.60 -40.12
CA PRO A 49 -47.00 11.07 -39.37
C PRO A 49 -48.27 10.17 -39.41
N LEU A 50 -49.22 10.54 -38.54
CA LEU A 50 -50.54 9.96 -38.17
C LEU A 50 -51.49 9.50 -39.31
N PRO A 51 -52.54 8.69 -39.01
CA PRO A 51 -53.86 9.30 -38.75
C PRO A 51 -54.66 8.71 -37.56
N GLN A 52 -55.69 9.49 -37.20
CA GLN A 52 -56.56 9.53 -36.01
C GLN A 52 -57.58 8.39 -35.86
N SER A 53 -58.06 8.19 -34.62
CA SER A 53 -59.43 7.85 -34.14
C SER A 53 -59.29 6.93 -32.90
N ARG A 54 -59.97 7.07 -31.76
CA ARG A 54 -61.29 7.62 -31.48
C ARG A 54 -61.37 7.94 -29.97
N THR A 55 -62.08 9.01 -29.65
CA THR A 55 -62.50 9.48 -28.34
C THR A 55 -63.17 8.41 -27.47
N SER A 56 -62.87 8.41 -26.17
CA SER A 56 -63.88 8.28 -25.10
C SER A 56 -63.27 8.72 -23.77
N SER A 57 -63.59 9.96 -23.39
CA SER A 57 -63.54 10.48 -22.04
C SER A 57 -64.58 9.75 -21.18
N LEU A 58 -64.13 9.01 -20.16
CA LEU A 58 -64.96 8.64 -19.03
C LEU A 58 -64.23 9.04 -17.75
N ILE A 59 -64.68 10.18 -17.22
CA ILE A 59 -64.90 10.48 -15.80
C ILE A 59 -63.71 10.19 -14.88
N ALA A 60 -63.09 11.29 -14.44
CA ALA A 60 -62.29 11.36 -13.24
C ALA A 60 -62.98 10.66 -12.06
N SER A 61 -62.41 9.54 -11.62
CA SER A 61 -62.47 9.14 -10.22
C SER A 61 -61.11 9.51 -9.61
N ALA A 62 -61.06 10.69 -9.00
CA ALA A 62 -60.04 10.96 -8.00
C ALA A 62 -60.37 10.07 -6.80
N ALA A 63 -59.61 9.00 -6.59
CA ALA A 63 -59.69 8.19 -5.38
C ALA A 63 -58.31 7.62 -5.01
N ASN A 64 -57.63 8.35 -4.13
CA ASN A 64 -56.54 7.93 -3.26
C ASN A 64 -55.26 7.41 -3.93
N GLY A 65 -54.34 8.33 -4.22
CA GLY A 65 -52.92 7.96 -4.40
C GLY A 65 -52.44 7.23 -3.14
N HIS A 66 -52.26 5.91 -3.24
CA HIS A 66 -51.59 5.15 -2.19
C HIS A 66 -50.13 5.56 -2.20
N ALA A 67 -49.64 6.06 -1.06
CA ALA A 67 -48.20 6.27 -0.89
C ALA A 67 -47.52 4.90 -0.96
N THR A 68 -46.49 4.78 -1.82
CA THR A 68 -45.63 3.58 -1.82
C THR A 68 -45.10 3.34 -0.42
N THR A 69 -45.14 2.10 0.05
CA THR A 69 -44.54 1.71 1.33
C THR A 69 -43.37 0.77 1.09
N ILE A 70 -42.47 0.67 2.08
CA ILE A 70 -41.34 -0.24 2.04
C ILE A 70 -41.13 -0.88 3.41
N ALA A 71 -40.98 -2.19 3.41
CA ALA A 71 -40.68 -3.01 4.57
C ALA A 71 -39.74 -4.16 4.15
N THR A 72 -39.11 -4.80 5.15
CA THR A 72 -38.15 -5.88 4.92
C THR A 72 -38.42 -7.09 5.80
N THR A 73 -38.19 -8.28 5.27
CA THR A 73 -38.13 -9.52 6.05
C THR A 73 -36.76 -10.16 5.86
N PRO A 74 -35.96 -10.38 6.92
CA PRO A 74 -36.22 -10.01 8.31
C PRO A 74 -36.26 -8.49 8.55
N GLN A 75 -36.98 -8.09 9.60
CA GLN A 75 -37.12 -6.69 10.02
C GLN A 75 -35.87 -6.24 10.77
N LYS A 76 -35.38 -5.03 10.47
CA LYS A 76 -34.26 -4.33 11.15
C LYS A 76 -32.88 -4.99 11.08
N PHE A 77 -32.75 -6.31 11.10
CA PHE A 77 -31.48 -7.03 11.08
C PHE A 77 -31.53 -8.28 10.20
N SER A 78 -30.54 -8.44 9.31
CA SER A 78 -30.32 -9.65 8.52
C SER A 78 -28.97 -10.30 8.90
N PRO A 79 -28.97 -11.55 9.41
CA PRO A 79 -27.75 -12.25 9.84
C PRO A 79 -26.94 -12.87 8.68
N ASP A 80 -27.44 -12.78 7.45
CA ASP A 80 -26.88 -13.41 6.25
C ASP A 80 -26.92 -12.51 5.00
N GLY A 81 -27.47 -11.30 5.14
CA GLY A 81 -27.67 -10.33 4.06
C GLY A 81 -28.84 -10.65 3.14
N ARG A 82 -29.50 -11.80 3.29
CA ARG A 82 -30.66 -12.15 2.47
C ARG A 82 -31.89 -11.46 3.04
N ILE A 83 -32.55 -10.66 2.20
CA ILE A 83 -33.75 -9.93 2.58
C ILE A 83 -34.82 -10.05 1.50
N THR A 84 -36.07 -10.11 1.94
CA THR A 84 -37.23 -9.87 1.08
C THR A 84 -37.72 -8.46 1.35
N ILE A 85 -37.73 -7.61 0.33
CA ILE A 85 -38.24 -6.25 0.39
C ILE A 85 -39.64 -6.26 -0.19
N TYR A 86 -40.58 -5.59 0.45
CA TYR A 86 -41.97 -5.58 0.03
C TYR A 86 -42.69 -4.30 0.44
N GLY A 87 -43.83 -4.04 -0.18
CA GLY A 87 -44.66 -2.90 0.15
C GLY A 87 -45.88 -2.78 -0.74
N SER A 88 -46.56 -1.64 -0.63
CA SER A 88 -47.64 -1.21 -1.52
C SER A 88 -47.10 -0.36 -2.66
N LYS A 89 -47.74 -0.42 -3.83
CA LYS A 89 -47.52 0.45 -4.98
C LYS A 89 -48.86 0.77 -5.67
N THR A 90 -48.87 1.78 -6.52
CA THR A 90 -50.00 2.07 -7.40
C THR A 90 -50.13 0.98 -8.47
N VAL A 91 -51.34 0.55 -8.77
CA VAL A 91 -51.62 -0.39 -9.87
C VAL A 91 -51.08 0.19 -11.18
N GLY A 92 -50.38 -0.64 -11.95
CA GLY A 92 -49.72 -0.25 -13.19
C GLY A 92 -48.39 0.50 -13.00
N SER A 93 -47.95 0.81 -11.78
CA SER A 93 -46.65 1.46 -11.54
C SER A 93 -45.51 0.45 -11.35
N SER A 94 -44.28 0.90 -11.60
CA SER A 94 -43.06 0.15 -11.34
C SER A 94 -42.32 0.66 -10.11
N VAL A 95 -41.59 -0.21 -9.41
CA VAL A 95 -40.81 0.14 -8.21
C VAL A 95 -39.34 -0.20 -8.41
N MET A 96 -38.47 0.75 -8.10
CA MET A 96 -37.02 0.57 -8.07
C MET A 96 -36.53 0.71 -6.63
N VAL A 97 -35.82 -0.30 -6.10
CA VAL A 97 -35.21 -0.19 -4.77
C VAL A 97 -33.70 0.02 -4.91
N THR A 98 -33.20 1.09 -4.30
CA THR A 98 -31.76 1.41 -4.26
C THR A 98 -31.22 1.36 -2.83
N LEU A 99 -29.97 0.95 -2.71
CA LEU A 99 -29.19 0.98 -1.49
C LEU A 99 -28.35 2.26 -1.46
N SER A 100 -28.43 2.99 -0.36
CA SER A 100 -27.64 4.19 -0.08
C SER A 100 -26.68 3.95 1.09
N PRO A 101 -25.41 4.41 1.03
CA PRO A 101 -24.81 5.20 -0.06
C PRO A 101 -24.44 4.38 -1.30
N GLY A 102 -24.43 5.01 -2.47
CA GLY A 102 -23.96 4.42 -3.74
C GLY A 102 -25.04 4.15 -4.80
N ASN A 103 -26.33 4.39 -4.49
CA ASN A 103 -27.46 4.19 -5.40
C ASN A 103 -27.43 2.82 -6.10
N VAL A 104 -26.94 1.80 -5.40
CA VAL A 104 -26.82 0.44 -5.95
C VAL A 104 -28.21 -0.14 -6.04
N ARG A 105 -28.60 -0.61 -7.22
CA ARG A 105 -29.90 -1.25 -7.43
C ARG A 105 -29.96 -2.54 -6.60
N ALA A 106 -30.77 -2.54 -5.55
CA ALA A 106 -31.04 -3.72 -4.74
C ALA A 106 -31.99 -4.68 -5.47
N CYS A 107 -33.04 -4.14 -6.07
CA CYS A 107 -33.99 -4.88 -6.90
C CYS A 107 -34.87 -3.94 -7.73
N SER A 108 -35.74 -4.49 -8.57
CA SER A 108 -36.85 -3.76 -9.17
C SER A 108 -38.04 -4.66 -9.44
N VAL A 109 -39.23 -4.06 -9.44
CA VAL A 109 -40.49 -4.70 -9.82
C VAL A 109 -41.06 -3.92 -11.01
N ALA A 110 -41.42 -4.65 -12.07
CA ALA A 110 -42.01 -4.06 -13.27
C ALA A 110 -43.44 -3.55 -13.00
N ALA A 111 -43.96 -2.75 -13.93
CA ALA A 111 -45.37 -2.37 -13.92
C ALA A 111 -46.25 -3.61 -14.08
N ASP A 112 -47.23 -3.76 -13.20
CA ASP A 112 -48.22 -4.85 -13.21
C ASP A 112 -49.54 -4.38 -12.58
N ASP A 113 -50.57 -5.21 -12.69
CA ASP A 113 -51.91 -4.93 -12.18
C ASP A 113 -52.07 -5.18 -10.67
N GLN A 114 -50.97 -5.30 -9.91
CA GLN A 114 -50.98 -5.48 -8.47
C GLN A 114 -50.78 -4.15 -7.73
N ASP A 115 -51.40 -4.03 -6.55
CA ASP A 115 -51.26 -2.91 -5.61
C ASP A 115 -50.18 -3.17 -4.54
N THR A 116 -49.51 -4.31 -4.62
CA THR A 116 -48.40 -4.72 -3.77
C THR A 116 -47.21 -5.14 -4.62
N TRP A 117 -46.03 -5.13 -4.01
CA TRP A 117 -44.80 -5.57 -4.66
C TRP A 117 -43.90 -6.29 -3.66
N SER A 118 -43.08 -7.19 -4.19
CA SER A 118 -42.02 -7.84 -3.43
C SER A 118 -40.84 -8.18 -4.33
N CYS A 119 -39.64 -8.16 -3.75
CA CYS A 119 -38.42 -8.58 -4.40
C CYS A 119 -37.44 -9.16 -3.37
N ALA A 120 -36.57 -10.08 -3.80
CA ALA A 120 -35.45 -10.54 -2.99
C ALA A 120 -34.20 -9.70 -3.31
N ALA A 121 -33.40 -9.42 -2.28
CA ALA A 121 -32.11 -8.77 -2.42
C ALA A 121 -31.06 -9.43 -1.50
N LEU A 122 -29.80 -9.35 -1.92
CA LEU A 122 -28.64 -9.71 -1.10
C LEU A 122 -27.86 -8.43 -0.80
N LEU A 123 -27.82 -8.04 0.46
CA LEU A 123 -27.15 -6.83 0.90
C LEU A 123 -25.76 -7.14 1.48
N PRO A 124 -24.77 -6.24 1.30
CA PRO A 124 -23.47 -6.35 1.95
C PRO A 124 -23.59 -6.11 3.47
N ASN A 125 -22.53 -6.48 4.22
CA ASN A 125 -22.44 -6.17 5.64
C ASN A 125 -22.40 -4.66 5.87
N GLY A 126 -23.14 -4.17 6.86
CA GLY A 126 -23.17 -2.76 7.22
C GLY A 126 -24.31 -2.43 8.18
N GLY A 127 -24.10 -1.42 9.01
CA GLY A 127 -25.12 -0.86 9.89
C GLY A 127 -25.87 0.29 9.23
N GLN A 128 -27.15 0.44 9.59
CA GLN A 128 -28.05 1.51 9.19
C GLN A 128 -28.10 1.71 7.67
N GLN A 129 -28.10 0.61 6.92
CA GLN A 129 -28.15 0.66 5.47
C GLN A 129 -29.53 1.15 5.02
N ARG A 130 -29.54 2.22 4.22
CA ARG A 130 -30.78 2.86 3.76
C ARG A 130 -31.22 2.26 2.45
N LEU A 131 -32.43 1.70 2.45
CA LEU A 131 -33.13 1.24 1.26
C LEU A 131 -34.16 2.28 0.87
N THR A 132 -34.10 2.77 -0.36
CA THR A 132 -35.04 3.75 -0.92
C THR A 132 -35.83 3.08 -2.04
N ALA A 133 -37.15 2.95 -1.87
CA ALA A 133 -38.06 2.55 -2.95
C ALA A 133 -38.53 3.79 -3.70
N VAL A 134 -38.34 3.80 -5.01
CA VAL A 134 -38.75 4.86 -5.93
C VAL A 134 -39.84 4.30 -6.84
N GLU A 135 -41.05 4.84 -6.73
CA GLU A 135 -42.18 4.46 -7.57
C GLU A 135 -42.26 5.32 -8.83
N THR A 136 -42.50 4.70 -9.99
CA THR A 136 -42.68 5.38 -11.28
C THR A 136 -44.03 4.99 -11.90
N LEU A 137 -44.90 5.97 -12.09
CA LEU A 137 -46.22 5.84 -12.72
C LEU A 137 -46.09 5.78 -14.26
N SER A 138 -46.96 5.03 -14.92
CA SER A 138 -46.95 4.83 -16.39
C SER A 138 -47.30 6.09 -17.18
N ASP A 139 -48.12 6.98 -16.61
CA ASP A 139 -48.58 8.22 -17.23
C ASP A 139 -48.25 9.42 -16.34
N SER A 140 -47.02 9.96 -16.39
CA SER A 140 -46.76 11.36 -15.99
C SER A 140 -45.38 11.86 -16.43
N ALA A 141 -45.41 12.76 -17.40
CA ALA A 141 -44.57 13.94 -17.33
C ALA A 141 -44.94 14.72 -16.05
N ALA A 142 -43.95 15.04 -15.21
CA ALA A 142 -43.99 16.07 -14.16
C ALA A 142 -44.61 15.75 -12.76
N LEU A 143 -44.60 14.51 -12.28
CA LEU A 143 -44.68 14.24 -10.83
C LEU A 143 -43.33 13.69 -10.34
N ALA A 144 -42.78 14.28 -9.27
CA ALA A 144 -41.58 13.74 -8.62
C ALA A 144 -41.88 12.31 -8.14
N PRO A 145 -41.00 11.32 -8.38
CA PRO A 145 -41.28 9.96 -7.98
C PRO A 145 -41.43 9.89 -6.46
N ALA A 146 -42.47 9.21 -5.99
CA ALA A 146 -42.66 8.98 -4.56
C ALA A 146 -41.49 8.09 -4.09
N SER A 147 -40.73 8.57 -3.12
CA SER A 147 -39.62 7.83 -2.50
C SER A 147 -39.90 7.58 -1.04
N VAL A 148 -39.74 6.33 -0.59
CA VAL A 148 -39.86 5.95 0.82
C VAL A 148 -38.67 5.11 1.22
N ASP A 149 -38.17 5.38 2.43
CA ASP A 149 -36.97 4.78 2.96
C ASP A 149 -37.26 3.82 4.11
N THR A 150 -36.44 2.77 4.22
CA THR A 150 -36.30 1.98 5.46
C THR A 150 -34.82 1.72 5.76
N LEU A 151 -34.52 1.40 7.02
CA LEU A 151 -33.17 1.10 7.49
C LEU A 151 -33.08 -0.38 7.86
N ILE A 152 -31.95 -0.99 7.49
CA ILE A 152 -31.63 -2.36 7.86
C ILE A 152 -30.16 -2.51 8.21
N ASP A 153 -29.89 -3.29 9.26
CA ASP A 153 -28.57 -3.72 9.65
C ASP A 153 -28.29 -5.10 9.04
N VAL A 154 -27.08 -5.32 8.55
CA VAL A 154 -26.67 -6.61 7.96
C VAL A 154 -25.32 -7.00 8.54
N LEU A 155 -25.25 -8.21 9.09
CA LEU A 155 -24.01 -8.80 9.57
C LEU A 155 -24.01 -10.29 9.23
N GLY A 156 -23.34 -10.64 8.13
CA GLY A 156 -23.11 -12.00 7.68
C GLY A 156 -22.13 -12.78 8.57
N ALA A 157 -22.02 -14.08 8.34
CA ALA A 157 -21.04 -14.94 9.02
C ALA A 157 -19.59 -14.44 8.82
N PRO A 158 -18.70 -14.61 9.81
CA PRO A 158 -17.27 -14.53 9.58
C PRO A 158 -16.81 -15.73 8.74
N PHE A 159 -15.66 -15.60 8.10
CA PHE A 159 -15.02 -16.67 7.34
C PHE A 159 -13.85 -17.23 8.15
N LEU A 160 -13.67 -18.55 8.10
CA LEU A 160 -12.55 -19.29 8.70
C LEU A 160 -11.50 -19.54 7.61
N ASP A 161 -10.24 -19.23 7.87
CA ASP A 161 -9.16 -19.52 6.92
C ASP A 161 -8.87 -21.03 6.87
N GLY A 162 -8.66 -21.55 5.66
CA GLY A 162 -8.24 -22.93 5.41
C GLY A 162 -9.23 -23.72 4.57
N ASP A 163 -8.70 -24.58 3.69
CA ASP A 163 -9.48 -25.49 2.86
C ASP A 163 -9.32 -26.93 3.39
N GLY A 164 -10.39 -27.73 3.36
CA GLY A 164 -10.32 -29.14 3.77
C GLY A 164 -10.17 -29.35 5.29
N THR A 165 -9.24 -30.19 5.73
CA THR A 165 -8.96 -30.36 7.17
C THR A 165 -7.84 -29.42 7.58
N ILE A 166 -8.12 -28.50 8.50
CA ILE A 166 -7.12 -27.58 9.05
C ILE A 166 -6.27 -28.35 10.06
N LEU A 167 -4.95 -28.33 9.88
CA LEU A 167 -3.99 -28.75 10.88
C LEU A 167 -3.42 -27.50 11.57
N THR A 168 -3.43 -27.46 12.90
CA THR A 168 -3.02 -26.26 13.66
C THR A 168 -2.45 -26.59 15.03
N ALA A 169 -1.51 -25.76 15.49
CA ALA A 169 -1.00 -25.66 16.86
C ALA A 169 -2.05 -25.22 17.91
N GLY A 170 -3.30 -25.04 17.48
CA GLY A 170 -4.40 -24.59 18.31
C GLY A 170 -4.72 -23.11 18.13
N ASN A 171 -4.34 -22.49 17.00
CA ASN A 171 -4.83 -21.17 16.61
C ASN A 171 -5.72 -21.28 15.37
N LEU A 172 -6.83 -20.54 15.37
CA LEU A 172 -7.66 -20.32 14.19
C LEU A 172 -7.56 -18.86 13.75
N THR A 173 -7.65 -18.67 12.44
CA THR A 173 -7.67 -17.35 11.83
C THR A 173 -8.83 -17.24 10.85
N GLY A 174 -9.15 -16.00 10.48
CA GLY A 174 -10.20 -15.76 9.51
C GLY A 174 -10.37 -14.29 9.19
N ILE A 175 -11.43 -14.03 8.41
CA ILE A 175 -11.89 -12.67 8.11
C ILE A 175 -13.29 -12.42 8.67
N GLY A 176 -13.56 -11.19 9.08
CA GLY A 176 -14.84 -10.78 9.64
C GLY A 176 -15.14 -9.30 9.35
N PHE A 177 -16.24 -8.80 9.90
CA PHE A 177 -16.57 -7.39 9.83
C PHE A 177 -15.79 -6.61 10.90
N PRO A 178 -15.03 -5.55 10.55
CA PRO A 178 -14.18 -4.81 11.49
C PRO A 178 -14.89 -4.37 12.77
N GLY A 179 -14.22 -4.53 13.91
CA GLY A 179 -14.75 -4.20 15.24
C GLY A 179 -15.76 -5.21 15.79
N SER A 180 -16.09 -6.27 15.05
CA SER A 180 -16.97 -7.34 15.54
C SER A 180 -16.22 -8.27 16.49
N THR A 181 -16.98 -8.93 17.37
CA THR A 181 -16.51 -10.03 18.21
C THR A 181 -16.89 -11.35 17.55
N VAL A 182 -15.91 -12.24 17.34
CA VAL A 182 -16.06 -13.59 16.80
C VAL A 182 -16.16 -14.60 17.95
N ILE A 183 -17.12 -15.51 17.79
CA ILE A 183 -17.33 -16.66 18.67
C ILE A 183 -17.16 -17.92 17.82
N VAL A 184 -16.16 -18.72 18.14
CA VAL A 184 -15.96 -20.03 17.51
C VAL A 184 -16.59 -21.11 18.38
N SER A 185 -17.32 -22.02 17.74
CA SER A 185 -17.85 -23.23 18.36
C SER A 185 -17.11 -24.46 17.85
N VAL A 186 -16.64 -25.28 18.77
CA VAL A 186 -16.02 -26.59 18.54
C VAL A 186 -17.03 -27.66 18.94
N ASN A 187 -17.33 -28.60 18.03
CA ASN A 187 -18.34 -29.66 18.21
C ASN A 187 -19.71 -29.13 18.68
N GLY A 188 -20.09 -27.95 18.18
CA GLY A 188 -21.35 -27.30 18.52
C GLY A 188 -21.33 -26.46 19.81
N THR A 189 -20.27 -26.52 20.61
CA THR A 189 -20.12 -25.72 21.85
C THR A 189 -19.15 -24.55 21.66
N PRO A 190 -19.47 -23.32 22.09
CA PRO A 190 -18.52 -22.20 22.08
C PRO A 190 -17.21 -22.55 22.79
N ASP A 191 -16.08 -22.39 22.11
CA ASP A 191 -14.75 -22.66 22.68
C ASP A 191 -14.36 -21.51 23.61
N PRO A 192 -13.99 -21.79 24.87
CA PRO A 192 -13.69 -20.75 25.86
C PRO A 192 -12.49 -19.86 25.46
N GLY A 193 -11.54 -20.40 24.69
CA GLY A 193 -10.39 -19.65 24.16
C GLY A 193 -10.77 -18.69 23.03
N CYS A 194 -11.92 -18.90 22.39
CA CYS A 194 -12.34 -18.16 21.21
C CYS A 194 -13.78 -17.63 21.28
N THR A 195 -14.17 -17.06 22.42
CA THR A 195 -15.47 -16.38 22.60
C THR A 195 -15.41 -14.85 22.46
N ARG A 196 -14.21 -14.27 22.43
CA ARG A 196 -14.00 -12.80 22.47
C ARG A 196 -12.99 -12.31 21.44
N ALA A 197 -12.81 -13.06 20.35
CA ALA A 197 -11.84 -12.68 19.32
C ALA A 197 -12.31 -11.43 18.59
N VAL A 198 -11.48 -10.39 18.52
CA VAL A 198 -11.88 -9.12 17.88
C VAL A 198 -11.39 -9.07 16.45
N VAL A 199 -12.27 -8.67 15.54
CA VAL A 199 -11.91 -8.40 14.15
C VAL A 199 -11.21 -7.04 14.05
N HIS A 200 -9.97 -7.05 13.60
CA HIS A 200 -9.16 -5.86 13.41
C HIS A 200 -9.65 -4.99 12.23
N PRO A 201 -9.20 -3.73 12.11
CA PRO A 201 -9.58 -2.84 11.00
C PRO A 201 -9.25 -3.37 9.60
N ASN A 202 -8.27 -4.27 9.48
CA ASN A 202 -7.91 -4.96 8.24
C ASN A 202 -8.77 -6.22 7.98
N SER A 203 -9.91 -6.35 8.68
CA SER A 203 -10.84 -7.48 8.65
C SER A 203 -10.29 -8.82 9.14
N PHE A 204 -9.05 -8.87 9.62
CA PHE A 204 -8.43 -10.09 10.15
C PHE A 204 -8.85 -10.34 11.60
N TRP A 205 -9.04 -11.60 11.95
CA TRP A 205 -9.13 -12.04 13.34
C TRP A 205 -8.34 -13.32 13.55
N SER A 206 -7.91 -13.53 14.79
CA SER A 206 -7.29 -14.78 15.22
C SER A 206 -7.72 -15.11 16.64
N CYS A 207 -7.72 -16.38 16.99
CA CYS A 207 -7.97 -16.81 18.35
C CYS A 207 -7.33 -18.15 18.68
N PRO A 208 -6.99 -18.36 19.97
CA PRO A 208 -6.57 -19.66 20.46
C PRO A 208 -7.78 -20.57 20.69
N LEU A 209 -7.67 -21.81 20.25
CA LEU A 209 -8.56 -22.91 20.61
C LEU A 209 -8.13 -23.51 21.95
N SER A 210 -9.10 -23.81 22.80
CA SER A 210 -8.91 -24.56 24.04
C SER A 210 -9.10 -26.07 23.86
N ALA A 211 -9.60 -26.51 22.71
CA ALA A 211 -9.72 -27.94 22.36
C ALA A 211 -8.37 -28.66 22.53
N ALA A 212 -8.34 -29.87 23.11
CA ALA A 212 -7.12 -30.65 23.32
C ALA A 212 -6.43 -31.04 22.00
N SER A 213 -5.18 -31.52 22.07
CA SER A 213 -4.52 -32.13 20.90
C SER A 213 -5.30 -33.37 20.46
N GLY A 214 -5.47 -33.55 19.15
CA GLY A 214 -6.29 -34.58 18.53
C GLY A 214 -7.28 -34.00 17.51
N GLY A 215 -8.29 -34.78 17.18
CA GLY A 215 -9.31 -34.43 16.18
C GLY A 215 -9.71 -35.64 15.33
N PRO A 216 -10.49 -35.44 14.26
CA PRO A 216 -10.98 -34.15 13.77
C PRO A 216 -12.10 -33.55 14.64
N TYR A 217 -11.98 -32.27 14.94
CA TYR A 217 -13.02 -31.42 15.53
C TYR A 217 -13.85 -30.75 14.45
N THR A 218 -15.15 -30.57 14.69
CA THR A 218 -16.01 -29.75 13.82
C THR A 218 -16.06 -28.32 14.34
N VAL A 219 -15.74 -27.34 13.49
CA VAL A 219 -15.60 -25.94 13.88
C VAL A 219 -16.47 -25.05 13.01
N ARG A 220 -17.12 -24.06 13.62
CA ARG A 220 -17.88 -23.01 12.94
C ARG A 220 -17.83 -21.71 13.74
N ALA A 221 -17.99 -20.58 13.08
CA ALA A 221 -17.85 -19.27 13.71
C ALA A 221 -19.08 -18.39 13.48
N GLN A 222 -19.37 -17.51 14.44
CA GLN A 222 -20.34 -16.41 14.33
C GLN A 222 -19.67 -15.11 14.73
N GLN A 223 -20.25 -13.98 14.36
CA GLN A 223 -19.80 -12.67 14.82
C GLN A 223 -20.96 -11.80 15.27
N SER A 224 -20.68 -10.90 16.21
CA SER A 224 -21.60 -9.87 16.70
C SER A 224 -20.90 -8.52 16.71
N ASN A 225 -21.64 -7.45 16.45
CA ASN A 225 -21.12 -6.09 16.54
C ASN A 225 -22.12 -5.20 17.31
N PRO A 226 -21.72 -4.53 18.40
CA PRO A 226 -22.64 -3.68 19.16
C PRO A 226 -23.30 -2.56 18.33
N ALA A 227 -22.62 -2.07 17.29
CA ALA A 227 -23.10 -1.01 16.40
C ALA A 227 -24.00 -1.52 15.26
N ILE A 228 -24.15 -2.84 15.07
CA ILE A 228 -24.94 -3.45 13.99
C ILE A 228 -25.86 -4.51 14.57
N GLY A 229 -27.17 -4.40 14.33
CA GLY A 229 -28.15 -5.36 14.83
C GLY A 229 -28.22 -5.40 16.36
N ALA A 230 -27.81 -4.30 17.03
CA ALA A 230 -27.75 -4.19 18.49
C ALA A 230 -26.97 -5.33 19.18
N GLY A 231 -25.90 -5.84 18.55
CA GLY A 231 -25.11 -6.96 19.07
C GLY A 231 -25.69 -8.35 18.80
N SER A 232 -26.73 -8.46 17.96
CA SER A 232 -27.22 -9.75 17.49
C SER A 232 -26.13 -10.55 16.78
N LEU A 233 -26.18 -11.88 16.91
CA LEU A 233 -25.24 -12.77 16.24
C LEU A 233 -25.61 -12.95 14.77
N SER A 234 -24.59 -13.03 13.92
CA SER A 234 -24.71 -13.46 12.53
C SER A 234 -25.09 -14.95 12.43
N GLN A 235 -25.36 -15.42 11.21
CA GLN A 235 -25.45 -16.86 10.97
C GLN A 235 -24.07 -17.53 11.18
N TYR A 236 -24.07 -18.85 11.41
CA TYR A 236 -22.83 -19.62 11.44
C TYR A 236 -22.14 -19.63 10.07
N SER A 237 -20.81 -19.60 10.08
CA SER A 237 -19.98 -19.96 8.93
C SER A 237 -20.26 -21.40 8.47
N ASN A 238 -19.68 -21.77 7.33
CA ASN A 238 -19.54 -23.18 6.98
C ASN A 238 -18.81 -23.95 8.09
N VAL A 239 -19.12 -25.25 8.21
CA VAL A 239 -18.44 -26.15 9.13
C VAL A 239 -17.09 -26.54 8.54
N GLN A 240 -16.07 -26.51 9.38
CA GLN A 240 -14.69 -26.86 9.05
C GLN A 240 -14.22 -28.04 9.91
N SER A 241 -13.41 -28.93 9.33
CA SER A 241 -12.72 -29.99 10.07
C SER A 241 -11.38 -29.47 10.56
N VAL A 242 -11.06 -29.63 11.85
CA VAL A 242 -9.82 -29.14 12.46
C VAL A 242 -9.14 -30.27 13.24
N VAL A 243 -7.88 -30.54 12.95
CA VAL A 243 -7.00 -31.38 13.77
C VAL A 243 -6.05 -30.45 14.50
N VAL A 244 -6.00 -30.60 15.82
CA VAL A 244 -5.13 -29.79 16.67
C VAL A 244 -3.94 -30.65 17.08
N ASP A 245 -2.74 -30.16 16.83
CA ASP A 245 -1.50 -30.82 17.20
C ASP A 245 -0.65 -29.82 17.96
N ARG A 246 -0.35 -30.10 19.23
CA ARG A 246 0.48 -29.22 20.08
C ARG A 246 1.82 -29.84 20.44
N ASP A 247 2.15 -30.97 19.82
CA ASP A 247 3.36 -31.70 20.14
C ASP A 247 4.49 -31.07 19.34
N ALA A 248 5.23 -30.18 20.00
CA ALA A 248 6.35 -29.50 19.35
C ALA A 248 7.47 -30.49 18.99
N PRO A 249 8.11 -30.32 17.82
CA PRO A 249 9.27 -31.12 17.46
C PRO A 249 10.41 -30.93 18.48
N ALA A 250 11.27 -31.94 18.61
CA ALA A 250 12.53 -31.81 19.37
C ALA A 250 13.46 -30.76 18.72
N ALA A 251 14.49 -30.27 19.43
CA ALA A 251 15.47 -29.38 18.80
C ALA A 251 16.21 -30.10 17.65
N ALA A 252 16.36 -29.43 16.50
CA ALA A 252 17.19 -29.95 15.41
C ALA A 252 18.66 -30.02 15.85
N VAL A 253 19.42 -30.96 15.29
CA VAL A 253 20.85 -31.13 15.59
C VAL A 253 21.65 -30.86 14.33
N ILE A 254 22.54 -29.87 14.38
CA ILE A 254 23.56 -29.65 13.33
C ILE A 254 24.68 -30.66 13.55
N ALA A 255 24.88 -31.56 12.58
CA ALA A 255 25.95 -32.55 12.60
C ALA A 255 27.21 -32.05 11.88
N THR A 256 27.04 -31.33 10.77
CA THR A 256 28.13 -30.65 10.06
C THR A 256 27.70 -29.23 9.71
N PRO A 257 28.61 -28.24 9.78
CA PRO A 257 29.96 -28.33 10.35
C PRO A 257 29.94 -28.57 11.88
N VAL A 258 31.05 -29.07 12.44
CA VAL A 258 31.23 -29.22 13.90
C VAL A 258 31.86 -27.96 14.49
N PHE A 259 31.83 -27.81 15.83
CA PHE A 259 32.44 -26.66 16.51
C PHE A 259 33.93 -26.48 16.14
N GLY A 260 34.31 -25.24 15.85
CA GLY A 260 35.68 -24.85 15.49
C GLY A 260 36.04 -25.13 14.01
N THR A 261 35.10 -25.63 13.21
CA THR A 261 35.35 -25.87 11.78
C THR A 261 35.74 -24.56 11.08
N ARG A 262 36.83 -24.62 10.32
CA ARG A 262 37.27 -23.53 9.46
C ARG A 262 36.82 -23.79 8.03
N ILE A 263 36.07 -22.86 7.46
CA ILE A 263 35.48 -22.95 6.13
C ILE A 263 36.23 -21.97 5.22
N THR A 264 36.72 -22.47 4.09
CA THR A 264 37.51 -21.69 3.12
C THR A 264 36.81 -21.49 1.79
N GLU A 265 35.76 -22.28 1.56
CA GLU A 265 34.91 -22.28 0.40
C GLU A 265 33.89 -21.15 0.48
N GLU A 266 33.54 -20.56 -0.67
CA GLU A 266 32.48 -19.54 -0.76
C GLU A 266 31.08 -20.12 -0.42
N SER A 267 30.90 -21.43 -0.57
CA SER A 267 29.68 -22.15 -0.22
C SER A 267 30.00 -23.43 0.55
N PHE A 268 29.22 -23.73 1.58
CA PHE A 268 29.38 -24.92 2.40
C PHE A 268 28.02 -25.54 2.74
N THR A 269 28.02 -26.81 3.11
CA THR A 269 26.79 -27.52 3.48
C THR A 269 26.67 -27.63 4.99
N VAL A 270 25.52 -27.27 5.52
CA VAL A 270 25.08 -27.59 6.86
C VAL A 270 24.16 -28.80 6.76
N SER A 271 24.50 -29.88 7.47
CA SER A 271 23.65 -31.07 7.54
C SER A 271 23.43 -31.51 8.97
N GLY A 272 22.32 -32.21 9.20
CA GLY A 272 21.90 -32.54 10.54
C GLY A 272 20.68 -33.43 10.58
N THR A 273 20.10 -33.55 11.78
CA THR A 273 18.89 -34.34 12.04
C THR A 273 17.75 -33.47 12.54
N GLY A 274 16.53 -33.90 12.23
CA GLY A 274 15.30 -33.23 12.60
C GLY A 274 14.10 -34.18 12.54
N GLU A 275 12.91 -33.67 12.77
CA GLU A 275 11.68 -34.46 12.66
C GLU A 275 11.23 -34.58 11.21
N SER A 276 10.97 -35.79 10.72
CA SER A 276 10.57 -36.00 9.31
C SER A 276 9.28 -35.24 8.97
N GLY A 277 9.31 -34.48 7.87
CA GLY A 277 8.18 -33.64 7.45
C GLY A 277 8.14 -32.26 8.11
N ALA A 278 8.95 -32.00 9.15
CA ALA A 278 9.17 -30.66 9.69
C ALA A 278 10.06 -29.83 8.76
N THR A 279 10.03 -28.52 8.95
CA THR A 279 10.91 -27.57 8.25
C THR A 279 11.98 -27.06 9.21
N VAL A 280 13.24 -27.06 8.79
CA VAL A 280 14.40 -26.55 9.52
C VAL A 280 14.87 -25.25 8.88
N ASP A 281 14.92 -24.19 9.67
CA ASP A 281 15.55 -22.91 9.34
C ASP A 281 16.95 -22.84 9.97
N VAL A 282 17.98 -22.62 9.15
CA VAL A 282 19.37 -22.47 9.59
C VAL A 282 19.74 -21.00 9.60
N TYR A 283 20.27 -20.54 10.74
CA TYR A 283 20.70 -19.18 11.00
C TYR A 283 22.22 -19.09 11.09
N LEU A 284 22.79 -18.07 10.48
CA LEU A 284 24.20 -17.69 10.57
C LEU A 284 24.27 -16.28 11.17
N ASP A 285 24.90 -16.13 12.33
CA ASP A 285 24.90 -14.92 13.16
C ASP A 285 23.50 -14.36 13.43
N GLY A 286 22.53 -15.24 13.66
CA GLY A 286 21.13 -14.88 13.90
C GLY A 286 20.35 -14.46 12.64
N THR A 287 20.97 -14.51 11.44
CA THR A 287 20.30 -14.23 10.17
C THR A 287 19.85 -15.53 9.50
N PRO A 288 18.56 -15.69 9.14
CA PRO A 288 18.09 -16.87 8.43
C PRO A 288 18.83 -16.97 7.09
N SER A 289 19.56 -18.05 6.92
CA SER A 289 20.45 -18.29 5.79
C SER A 289 19.94 -19.42 4.90
N CYS A 290 19.09 -20.28 5.44
CA CYS A 290 18.43 -21.35 4.70
C CYS A 290 17.13 -21.80 5.39
N SER A 291 16.19 -22.33 4.61
CA SER A 291 15.06 -23.14 5.06
C SER A 291 14.98 -24.43 4.23
N THR A 292 14.81 -25.59 4.86
CA THR A 292 14.72 -26.90 4.17
C THR A 292 13.80 -27.88 4.91
N VAL A 293 13.20 -28.83 4.19
CA VAL A 293 12.35 -29.89 4.78
C VAL A 293 13.23 -31.05 5.23
N VAL A 294 12.90 -31.63 6.39
CA VAL A 294 13.54 -32.84 6.89
C VAL A 294 12.94 -34.06 6.18
N VAL A 295 13.81 -34.89 5.59
CA VAL A 295 13.43 -36.13 4.92
C VAL A 295 14.20 -37.27 5.58
N ASP A 296 13.50 -38.34 5.95
CA ASP A 296 14.08 -39.51 6.63
C ASP A 296 14.95 -39.13 7.85
N SER A 297 14.41 -38.21 8.66
CA SER A 297 15.04 -37.63 9.86
C SER A 297 16.36 -36.89 9.63
N GLN A 298 16.67 -36.55 8.38
CA GLN A 298 17.86 -35.80 8.00
C GLN A 298 17.50 -34.51 7.27
N PHE A 299 18.30 -33.48 7.47
CA PHE A 299 18.25 -32.26 6.68
C PHE A 299 19.63 -31.93 6.13
N SER A 300 19.65 -31.26 4.98
CA SER A 300 20.85 -30.75 4.35
C SER A 300 20.53 -29.42 3.69
N CYS A 301 21.40 -28.44 3.91
CA CYS A 301 21.28 -27.15 3.27
C CYS A 301 22.63 -26.51 2.93
N VAL A 302 22.69 -25.85 1.76
CA VAL A 302 23.85 -25.10 1.30
C VAL A 302 23.75 -23.64 1.73
N LEU A 303 24.79 -23.14 2.41
CA LEU A 303 24.94 -21.76 2.85
C LEU A 303 26.09 -21.08 2.10
N THR A 304 26.03 -19.75 2.01
CA THR A 304 27.13 -18.92 1.52
C THR A 304 27.99 -18.45 2.69
N ALA A 305 29.31 -18.57 2.58
CA ALA A 305 30.25 -18.09 3.59
C ALA A 305 30.18 -16.55 3.72
N LEU A 306 30.37 -16.04 4.95
CA LEU A 306 30.47 -14.62 5.23
C LEU A 306 31.93 -14.14 5.13
N ALA A 307 32.15 -12.86 5.45
CA ALA A 307 33.49 -12.30 5.58
C ALA A 307 34.34 -13.11 6.58
N ASN A 308 35.66 -13.12 6.38
CA ASN A 308 36.57 -13.84 7.26
C ASN A 308 36.40 -13.43 8.73
N GLY A 309 36.30 -14.40 9.63
CA GLY A 309 35.99 -14.16 11.03
C GLY A 309 35.38 -15.39 11.71
N ALA A 310 35.08 -15.26 13.00
CA ALA A 310 34.30 -16.25 13.74
C ALA A 310 32.80 -15.95 13.61
N HIS A 311 32.00 -16.99 13.41
CA HIS A 311 30.57 -16.93 13.17
C HIS A 311 29.84 -18.02 13.94
N ALA A 312 28.55 -17.83 14.17
CA ALA A 312 27.69 -18.75 14.93
C ALA A 312 26.58 -19.32 14.04
N LEU A 313 26.49 -20.66 14.00
CA LEU A 313 25.40 -21.39 13.36
C LEU A 313 24.38 -21.87 14.39
N ARG A 314 23.09 -21.74 14.08
CA ARG A 314 21.98 -22.33 14.84
C ARG A 314 20.92 -22.85 13.88
N ALA A 315 20.14 -23.83 14.30
CA ALA A 315 18.97 -24.33 13.58
C ALA A 315 17.72 -24.23 14.46
N LEU A 316 16.59 -23.91 13.85
CA LEU A 316 15.27 -23.95 14.45
C LEU A 316 14.39 -24.82 13.56
N GLN A 317 13.57 -25.70 14.11
CA GLN A 317 12.61 -26.45 13.31
C GLN A 317 11.18 -26.24 13.77
N HIS A 318 10.25 -26.36 12.84
CA HIS A 318 8.82 -26.32 13.10
C HIS A 318 8.08 -27.36 12.28
N ASP A 319 7.01 -27.93 12.84
CA ASP A 319 6.19 -28.94 12.18
C ASP A 319 5.15 -28.32 11.21
N ALA A 320 4.29 -29.16 10.65
CA ALA A 320 3.21 -28.76 9.74
C ALA A 320 2.01 -28.11 10.45
N ALA A 321 1.85 -28.35 11.76
CA ALA A 321 0.82 -27.71 12.59
C ALA A 321 1.22 -26.30 13.04
N GLY A 322 2.51 -25.96 12.94
CA GLY A 322 3.09 -24.69 13.33
C GLY A 322 3.68 -24.68 14.74
N ASN A 323 3.93 -25.84 15.35
CA ASN A 323 4.67 -25.91 16.61
C ASN A 323 6.17 -25.73 16.33
N TYR A 324 6.84 -24.96 17.18
CA TYR A 324 8.27 -24.68 17.07
C TYR A 324 9.07 -25.46 18.11
N ALA A 325 10.17 -26.05 17.69
CA ALA A 325 11.16 -26.64 18.58
C ALA A 325 11.93 -25.55 19.35
N PRO A 326 12.60 -25.90 20.47
CA PRO A 326 13.71 -25.10 20.99
C PRO A 326 14.83 -24.94 19.95
N PRO A 327 15.60 -23.84 19.96
CA PRO A 327 16.77 -23.68 19.10
C PRO A 327 17.81 -24.79 19.35
N SER A 328 18.54 -25.17 18.29
CA SER A 328 19.68 -26.09 18.42
C SER A 328 20.79 -25.51 19.29
N ALA A 329 21.73 -26.36 19.69
CA ALA A 329 23.03 -25.89 20.19
C ALA A 329 23.70 -24.97 19.14
N GLU A 330 24.37 -23.93 19.63
CA GLU A 330 25.15 -23.04 18.77
C GLU A 330 26.46 -23.69 18.35
N ILE A 331 26.77 -23.66 17.05
CA ILE A 331 28.01 -24.16 16.49
C ILE A 331 28.87 -22.99 16.01
N GLY A 332 29.98 -22.75 16.69
CA GLY A 332 30.98 -21.78 16.26
C GLY A 332 31.79 -22.28 15.06
N VAL A 333 31.86 -21.49 14.00
CA VAL A 333 32.68 -21.75 12.79
C VAL A 333 33.54 -20.53 12.47
N ALA A 334 34.58 -20.70 11.65
CA ALA A 334 35.42 -19.59 11.21
C ALA A 334 35.57 -19.55 9.69
N PHE A 335 35.33 -18.41 9.06
CA PHE A 335 35.59 -18.22 7.63
C PHE A 335 37.01 -17.70 7.37
N GLY A 336 37.63 -18.20 6.30
CA GLY A 336 38.90 -17.72 5.76
C GLY A 336 40.12 -18.56 6.13
N PRO A 337 41.32 -18.18 5.63
CA PRO A 337 42.55 -18.93 5.84
C PRO A 337 42.97 -18.94 7.32
N ALA A 338 43.63 -20.02 7.75
CA ALA A 338 44.18 -20.12 9.11
C ALA A 338 45.10 -18.92 9.38
N PRO A 339 45.05 -18.32 10.59
CA PRO A 339 46.00 -17.27 10.94
C PRO A 339 47.41 -17.82 10.78
N SER A 340 48.22 -17.16 9.94
CA SER A 340 49.61 -17.53 9.75
C SER A 340 50.31 -17.38 11.09
N ALA A 341 50.96 -18.43 11.59
CA ALA A 341 51.72 -18.36 12.82
C ALA A 341 52.83 -17.31 12.64
N THR A 342 52.70 -16.17 13.32
CA THR A 342 53.75 -15.17 13.37
C THR A 342 54.94 -15.78 14.12
N VAL A 343 55.98 -16.18 13.40
CA VAL A 343 57.28 -16.50 14.01
C VAL A 343 57.77 -15.21 14.70
N PRO A 344 58.12 -15.24 16.00
CA PRO A 344 58.64 -14.05 16.67
C PRO A 344 59.93 -13.59 15.97
N PRO A 345 60.17 -12.29 15.77
CA PRO A 345 61.44 -11.83 15.23
C PRO A 345 62.57 -12.18 16.21
N THR A 346 63.54 -12.94 15.71
CA THR A 346 64.79 -13.27 16.39
C THR A 346 65.49 -12.00 16.86
N SER A 347 65.72 -11.89 18.17
CA SER A 347 66.45 -10.77 18.77
C SER A 347 67.95 -10.83 18.38
N PRO A 348 68.63 -9.70 18.12
CA PRO A 348 70.07 -9.69 17.85
C PRO A 348 70.89 -9.99 19.12
N PRO A 349 72.15 -10.47 18.98
CA PRO A 349 72.90 -11.03 20.10
C PRO A 349 73.32 -9.94 21.10
N ARG A 350 73.03 -10.19 22.38
CA ARG A 350 73.48 -9.39 23.51
C ARG A 350 74.93 -9.74 23.84
N ILE A 351 75.82 -8.76 23.78
CA ILE A 351 77.20 -8.84 24.29
C ILE A 351 77.14 -9.02 25.82
N THR A 352 77.83 -10.03 26.32
CA THR A 352 78.02 -10.34 27.73
C THR A 352 79.27 -9.67 28.29
N THR A 353 79.14 -9.09 29.48
CA THR A 353 80.23 -8.88 30.46
C THR A 353 79.65 -9.02 31.88
N PRO A 354 80.44 -9.38 32.91
CA PRO A 354 80.15 -10.55 33.74
C PRO A 354 79.64 -10.23 35.15
N ALA A 355 79.21 -11.32 35.80
CA ALA A 355 78.50 -11.44 37.07
C ALA A 355 79.17 -10.85 38.33
N VAL A 356 78.32 -10.53 39.33
CA VAL A 356 78.58 -10.48 40.78
C VAL A 356 77.31 -11.01 41.49
N PRO A 357 77.40 -11.76 42.63
CA PRO A 357 76.49 -12.87 42.96
C PRO A 357 75.33 -12.55 43.94
N SER A 358 74.45 -13.55 44.08
CA SER A 358 73.23 -13.69 44.94
C SER A 358 73.39 -13.35 46.44
N PRO A 359 72.28 -13.21 47.19
CA PRO A 359 71.71 -14.34 47.97
C PRO A 359 70.16 -14.46 47.86
N VAL A 360 69.55 -15.65 47.72
CA VAL A 360 69.15 -16.68 48.73
C VAL A 360 67.75 -16.44 49.35
N PRO A 361 66.98 -17.51 49.67
CA PRO A 361 65.55 -17.66 49.37
C PRO A 361 64.65 -17.85 50.61
N ALA A 362 63.34 -18.00 50.39
CA ALA A 362 62.34 -18.65 51.26
C ALA A 362 60.93 -18.43 50.64
N ASP A 363 59.93 -19.31 50.71
CA ASP A 363 59.81 -20.70 51.09
C ASP A 363 58.37 -21.16 50.69
N SER A 364 58.26 -22.44 50.34
CA SER A 364 57.12 -23.38 50.42
C SER A 364 55.63 -22.94 50.41
N SER A 365 54.88 -23.43 49.40
CA SER A 365 53.93 -24.58 49.43
C SER A 365 53.27 -25.03 50.77
N PRO A 366 52.24 -25.92 50.77
CA PRO A 366 51.15 -26.18 49.82
C PRO A 366 49.77 -26.53 50.49
N ASP A 367 48.80 -26.85 49.62
CA ASP A 367 47.87 -28.00 49.68
C ASP A 367 46.46 -27.92 50.29
N THR A 368 45.56 -28.64 49.59
CA THR A 368 44.29 -29.30 50.00
C THR A 368 43.18 -28.45 50.63
N GLY A 369 41.94 -28.42 50.17
CA GLY A 369 41.10 -29.48 49.61
C GLY A 369 39.93 -29.72 50.58
N ALA A 370 38.68 -29.42 50.22
CA ALA A 370 37.48 -30.09 50.75
C ALA A 370 36.16 -29.52 50.18
N VAL A 371 35.31 -30.48 49.87
CA VAL A 371 33.88 -30.52 49.54
C VAL A 371 32.98 -29.66 50.44
N ALA A 372 31.94 -29.03 49.87
CA ALA A 372 30.65 -28.79 50.52
C ALA A 372 29.51 -28.61 49.49
N GLU A 373 28.37 -29.23 49.79
CA GLU A 373 27.10 -29.27 49.05
C GLU A 373 26.43 -27.90 48.86
N PRO A 374 25.52 -27.74 47.87
CA PRO A 374 24.84 -26.48 47.63
C PRO A 374 23.67 -26.26 48.61
N VAL A 375 23.72 -25.13 49.30
CA VAL A 375 22.60 -24.53 50.04
C VAL A 375 21.63 -23.89 49.04
N VAL A 376 20.35 -24.22 49.16
CA VAL A 376 19.22 -23.58 48.48
C VAL A 376 18.97 -22.19 49.11
N PRO A 377 18.75 -21.15 48.30
CA PRO A 377 17.86 -20.06 48.68
C PRO A 377 16.66 -19.94 47.73
N ASP A 378 15.50 -19.67 48.32
CA ASP A 378 14.20 -19.39 47.71
C ASP A 378 14.21 -18.22 46.70
N PRO A 379 13.21 -18.14 45.79
CA PRO A 379 13.29 -17.34 44.57
C PRO A 379 13.11 -15.84 44.82
N VAL A 380 14.02 -15.06 44.25
CA VAL A 380 13.83 -13.61 44.06
C VAL A 380 12.82 -13.40 42.95
N THR A 381 11.67 -12.81 43.30
CA THR A 381 10.67 -12.28 42.37
C THR A 381 11.30 -11.15 41.55
N VAL A 382 11.63 -11.41 40.28
CA VAL A 382 11.98 -10.38 39.29
C VAL A 382 10.75 -10.14 38.40
N PRO A 383 10.31 -8.89 38.19
CA PRO A 383 9.19 -8.61 37.32
C PRO A 383 9.56 -8.94 35.87
N THR A 384 8.75 -9.78 35.23
CA THR A 384 8.75 -10.01 33.78
C THR A 384 8.70 -8.68 33.03
N PRO A 385 9.65 -8.38 32.13
CA PRO A 385 9.42 -7.35 31.12
C PRO A 385 8.37 -7.88 30.16
N SER A 386 7.31 -7.09 29.95
CA SER A 386 6.30 -7.30 28.92
C SER A 386 6.99 -7.56 27.58
N ALA A 387 7.01 -8.82 27.16
CA ALA A 387 7.29 -9.18 25.79
C ALA A 387 6.10 -8.70 24.95
N SER A 388 6.31 -7.59 24.25
CA SER A 388 5.52 -7.20 23.09
C SER A 388 5.27 -8.45 22.24
N SER A 389 3.99 -8.79 22.03
CA SER A 389 3.61 -9.87 21.13
C SER A 389 4.20 -9.59 19.74
N ALA A 390 5.27 -10.27 19.38
CA ALA A 390 5.70 -10.36 17.99
C ALA A 390 4.65 -11.19 17.27
N ALA A 391 3.96 -10.56 16.30
CA ALA A 391 2.94 -11.19 15.49
C ALA A 391 3.51 -12.41 14.74
N VAL A 392 2.79 -13.52 14.84
CA VAL A 392 3.01 -14.74 14.03
C VAL A 392 2.64 -14.43 12.58
N PRO A 393 3.49 -14.67 11.57
CA PRO A 393 3.10 -14.57 10.16
C PRO A 393 2.28 -15.81 9.76
N SER A 394 0.99 -15.63 9.50
CA SER A 394 0.11 -16.64 8.90
C SER A 394 0.52 -16.90 7.45
N SER A 395 0.87 -18.13 7.07
CA SER A 395 1.34 -18.49 5.72
C SER A 395 0.23 -18.42 4.66
N GLY A 396 -0.17 -17.21 4.27
CA GLY A 396 -1.07 -16.99 3.15
C GLY A 396 -0.42 -17.39 1.83
N GLY A 397 -1.07 -18.29 1.07
CA GLY A 397 -0.59 -18.76 -0.23
C GLY A 397 -0.54 -17.67 -1.32
N TRP A 398 0.04 -18.00 -2.48
CA TRP A 398 0.25 -17.08 -3.62
C TRP A 398 -1.01 -16.43 -4.20
N GLY A 399 -2.20 -16.95 -3.89
CA GLY A 399 -3.50 -16.38 -4.28
C GLY A 399 -4.14 -15.50 -3.20
N THR A 400 -3.58 -15.47 -1.98
CA THR A 400 -4.12 -14.69 -0.87
C THR A 400 -3.94 -13.20 -1.12
N THR A 401 -4.99 -12.44 -0.88
CA THR A 401 -5.02 -11.02 -1.22
C THR A 401 -4.18 -10.21 -0.24
N THR A 402 -3.51 -9.17 -0.73
CA THR A 402 -2.96 -8.13 0.15
C THR A 402 -3.99 -7.02 0.34
N GLY A 403 -3.78 -6.15 1.33
CA GLY A 403 -4.57 -4.93 1.48
C GLY A 403 -4.26 -3.85 0.42
N PHE A 404 -3.26 -4.07 -0.44
CA PHE A 404 -2.81 -3.07 -1.40
C PHE A 404 -3.80 -2.94 -2.56
N GLY A 405 -4.52 -1.80 -2.60
CA GLY A 405 -5.47 -1.49 -3.66
C GLY A 405 -6.81 -2.23 -3.57
N ARG A 406 -7.17 -2.81 -2.42
CA ARG A 406 -8.48 -3.47 -2.20
C ARG A 406 -9.28 -2.84 -1.05
N GLY A 407 -10.59 -3.13 -0.99
CA GLY A 407 -11.49 -2.61 0.04
C GLY A 407 -11.66 -1.10 -0.04
N ASN A 408 -11.63 -0.40 1.10
CA ASN A 408 -11.78 1.06 1.17
C ASN A 408 -10.55 1.84 0.64
N THR A 409 -9.46 1.16 0.28
CA THR A 409 -8.21 1.81 -0.14
C THR A 409 -8.30 2.41 -1.56
N LEU A 410 -9.14 1.88 -2.44
CA LEU A 410 -9.40 2.46 -3.77
C LEU A 410 -10.90 2.58 -4.01
N PRO A 411 -11.43 3.80 -4.23
CA PRO A 411 -12.86 3.93 -4.53
C PRO A 411 -13.19 3.20 -5.84
N PRO A 412 -14.37 2.55 -5.93
CA PRO A 412 -14.79 1.86 -7.13
C PRO A 412 -14.88 2.83 -8.31
N ALA A 413 -14.48 2.37 -9.48
CA ALA A 413 -14.61 3.15 -10.71
C ALA A 413 -16.09 3.44 -10.97
N GLY A 414 -16.48 4.71 -10.93
CA GLY A 414 -17.87 5.11 -11.03
C GLY A 414 -18.04 6.57 -11.43
N PRO A 415 -19.27 6.98 -11.78
CA PRO A 415 -19.54 8.32 -12.27
C PRO A 415 -19.34 9.36 -11.15
N VAL A 416 -18.49 10.36 -11.38
CA VAL A 416 -18.06 11.38 -10.39
C VAL A 416 -19.15 12.46 -10.16
N HIS A 417 -20.43 12.09 -10.16
CA HIS A 417 -21.54 13.01 -10.41
C HIS A 417 -22.03 13.80 -9.20
N GLU A 418 -21.77 13.36 -7.97
CA GLU A 418 -22.40 13.97 -6.78
C GLU A 418 -21.68 15.20 -6.23
N ASN A 419 -20.51 15.59 -6.76
CA ASN A 419 -19.78 16.76 -6.24
C ASN A 419 -18.78 17.38 -7.25
N TRP A 420 -19.24 17.73 -8.46
CA TRP A 420 -18.38 18.27 -9.52
C TRP A 420 -17.59 19.53 -9.13
N LEU A 421 -18.09 20.31 -8.14
CA LEU A 421 -17.42 21.49 -7.58
C LEU A 421 -16.30 21.14 -6.59
N ALA A 422 -16.34 19.97 -5.95
CA ALA A 422 -15.38 19.59 -4.92
C ALA A 422 -13.96 19.40 -5.50
N GLY A 423 -13.84 18.78 -6.68
CA GLY A 423 -12.56 18.58 -7.36
C GLY A 423 -11.79 19.89 -7.58
N PRO A 424 -12.36 20.88 -8.30
CA PRO A 424 -11.76 22.19 -8.48
C PRO A 424 -11.43 22.92 -7.17
N LEU A 425 -12.30 22.84 -6.16
CA LEU A 425 -12.04 23.43 -4.85
C LEU A 425 -10.84 22.80 -4.15
N ILE A 426 -10.72 21.46 -4.19
CA ILE A 426 -9.55 20.74 -3.66
C ILE A 426 -8.30 21.10 -4.47
N GLY A 427 -8.41 21.24 -5.78
CA GLY A 427 -7.31 21.69 -6.63
C GLY A 427 -6.82 23.11 -6.28
N LEU A 428 -7.73 24.03 -5.99
CA LEU A 428 -7.41 25.37 -5.50
C LEU A 428 -6.81 25.33 -4.09
N LEU A 429 -7.33 24.48 -3.21
CA LEU A 429 -6.81 24.29 -1.86
C LEU A 429 -5.38 23.74 -1.88
N PHE A 430 -5.11 22.74 -2.73
CA PHE A 430 -3.76 22.21 -2.95
C PHE A 430 -2.80 23.27 -3.48
N LEU A 431 -3.26 24.11 -4.43
CA LEU A 431 -2.47 25.24 -4.92
C LEU A 431 -2.14 26.23 -3.78
N ALA A 432 -3.13 26.59 -2.97
CA ALA A 432 -3.03 27.59 -1.91
C ALA A 432 -2.22 27.12 -0.69
N LEU A 433 -2.37 25.85 -0.27
CA LEU A 433 -1.79 25.33 0.96
C LEU A 433 -0.52 24.49 0.74
N VAL A 434 -0.30 23.95 -0.46
CA VAL A 434 0.87 23.11 -0.76
C VAL A 434 1.79 23.79 -1.75
N ALA A 435 1.32 24.04 -2.98
CA ALA A 435 2.19 24.44 -4.08
C ALA A 435 2.77 25.86 -3.91
N ILE A 436 1.95 26.84 -3.49
CA ILE A 436 2.40 28.23 -3.26
C ILE A 436 3.31 28.33 -2.02
N PRO A 437 2.94 27.81 -0.83
CA PRO A 437 3.81 27.89 0.35
C PRO A 437 5.15 27.19 0.14
N LEU A 438 5.15 26.02 -0.52
CA LEU A 438 6.39 25.31 -0.84
C LEU A 438 7.29 26.14 -1.78
N ARG A 439 6.71 26.87 -2.74
CA ARG A 439 7.48 27.80 -3.58
C ARG A 439 8.12 28.92 -2.76
N LEU A 440 7.40 29.49 -1.79
CA LEU A 440 7.93 30.51 -0.89
C LEU A 440 9.12 29.98 -0.08
N LEU A 441 8.95 28.80 0.52
CA LEU A 441 10.01 28.12 1.27
C LEU A 441 11.26 27.89 0.39
N VAL A 442 11.08 27.34 -0.81
CA VAL A 442 12.20 27.08 -1.73
C VAL A 442 12.89 28.37 -2.16
N ALA A 443 12.14 29.44 -2.42
CA ALA A 443 12.70 30.75 -2.74
C ALA A 443 13.48 31.35 -1.56
N ALA A 444 13.06 31.11 -0.32
CA ALA A 444 13.77 31.58 0.87
C ALA A 444 15.09 30.83 1.11
N VAL A 445 15.09 29.51 0.87
CA VAL A 445 16.25 28.66 1.18
C VAL A 445 17.18 28.47 -0.04
N ALA A 446 16.74 28.83 -1.24
CA ALA A 446 17.56 28.75 -2.46
C ALA A 446 18.87 29.53 -2.31
N GLY A 447 20.00 28.82 -2.45
CA GLY A 447 21.35 29.37 -2.31
C GLY A 447 21.95 29.27 -0.91
N ARG A 448 21.20 28.81 0.10
CA ARG A 448 21.65 28.68 1.49
C ARG A 448 21.95 27.25 1.91
N MET A 449 21.30 26.27 1.27
CA MET A 449 21.58 24.86 1.51
C MET A 449 22.87 24.44 0.78
N PRO A 450 23.88 23.89 1.49
CA PRO A 450 25.01 23.25 0.83
C PRO A 450 24.49 22.09 -0.01
N ARG A 451 24.97 21.97 -1.26
CA ARG A 451 24.60 20.84 -2.12
C ARG A 451 25.10 19.56 -1.46
N PRO A 452 24.24 18.59 -1.11
CA PRO A 452 24.67 17.36 -0.47
C PRO A 452 25.64 16.62 -1.39
N ARG A 453 26.90 16.51 -0.96
CA ARG A 453 27.95 15.73 -1.64
C ARG A 453 27.95 14.32 -1.08
N PHE A 454 26.89 13.55 -1.35
CA PHE A 454 26.74 12.22 -0.75
C PHE A 454 27.71 11.16 -1.29
N THR A 455 28.39 11.43 -2.41
CA THR A 455 29.59 10.70 -2.83
C THR A 455 30.52 11.67 -3.53
N GLY A 456 31.84 11.58 -3.33
CA GLY A 456 32.87 12.42 -3.98
C GLY A 456 32.92 12.33 -5.52
N ARG A 457 31.91 11.73 -6.17
CA ARG A 457 31.76 11.58 -7.62
C ARG A 457 30.94 12.68 -8.30
N ASN A 458 30.44 13.67 -7.55
CA ASN A 458 29.77 14.85 -8.11
C ASN A 458 30.77 15.89 -8.66
N GLN A 459 31.75 15.47 -9.46
CA GLN A 459 32.48 16.39 -10.32
C GLN A 459 31.56 16.81 -11.47
N SER A 460 31.41 18.12 -11.68
CA SER A 460 30.84 18.64 -12.92
C SER A 460 31.71 18.11 -14.06
N GLN A 461 31.18 17.19 -14.87
CA GLN A 461 31.85 16.73 -16.08
C GLN A 461 32.05 17.93 -17.02
N ARG A 462 33.22 18.57 -16.90
CA ARG A 462 33.93 19.06 -18.08
C ARG A 462 34.86 17.93 -18.44
N HIS A 463 34.58 17.20 -19.52
CA HIS A 463 35.63 16.46 -20.20
C HIS A 463 35.54 16.67 -21.71
N PRO A 464 36.64 17.11 -22.35
CA PRO A 464 36.80 17.01 -23.79
C PRO A 464 36.96 15.53 -24.18
N ALA A 465 36.63 15.24 -25.44
CA ALA A 465 36.56 13.90 -26.01
C ALA A 465 37.82 13.05 -25.74
N THR A 466 37.68 11.97 -24.96
CA THR A 466 38.56 10.79 -24.99
C THR A 466 37.75 9.55 -24.63
N ALA A 467 38.11 8.43 -25.27
CA ALA A 467 37.30 7.23 -25.43
C ALA A 467 36.72 6.64 -24.13
N VAL A 468 35.40 6.44 -24.12
CA VAL A 468 34.68 5.70 -23.07
C VAL A 468 34.69 4.21 -23.42
N PRO A 469 35.15 3.30 -22.54
CA PRO A 469 35.07 1.87 -22.81
C PRO A 469 33.61 1.43 -23.03
N ALA A 470 33.40 0.55 -24.00
CA ALA A 470 32.08 0.07 -24.36
C ALA A 470 31.43 -0.65 -23.17
N SER A 471 30.46 0.01 -22.53
CA SER A 471 29.65 -0.63 -21.48
C SER A 471 28.94 -1.87 -22.04
N THR A 472 29.12 -3.00 -21.36
CA THR A 472 28.47 -4.28 -21.72
C THR A 472 26.95 -4.17 -21.59
N ARG A 473 26.22 -4.95 -22.39
CA ARG A 473 24.74 -4.97 -22.40
C ARG A 473 24.16 -5.19 -21.00
N THR A 474 24.81 -6.02 -20.19
CA THR A 474 24.47 -6.34 -18.80
C THR A 474 24.55 -5.13 -17.88
N GLN A 475 25.62 -4.33 -17.98
CA GLN A 475 25.76 -3.09 -17.19
C GLN A 475 24.74 -2.01 -17.58
N ARG A 476 24.27 -2.01 -18.84
CA ARG A 476 23.19 -1.11 -19.29
C ARG A 476 21.83 -1.53 -18.74
N GLY A 477 21.54 -2.84 -18.73
CA GLY A 477 20.31 -3.39 -18.15
C GLY A 477 20.19 -3.17 -16.64
N LEU A 478 21.28 -3.44 -15.90
CA LEU A 478 21.31 -3.26 -14.44
C LEU A 478 21.06 -1.80 -14.02
N ARG A 479 21.56 -0.83 -14.79
CA ARG A 479 21.33 0.60 -14.55
C ARG A 479 19.87 1.04 -14.75
N VAL A 480 19.07 0.23 -15.44
CA VAL A 480 17.64 0.50 -15.70
C VAL A 480 16.75 -0.21 -14.67
N ILE A 481 17.07 -1.46 -14.35
CA ILE A 481 16.24 -2.31 -13.49
C ILE A 481 16.45 -1.98 -12.01
N ALA A 482 17.69 -1.73 -11.58
CA ALA A 482 18.01 -1.46 -10.18
C ALA A 482 17.17 -0.33 -9.54
N PRO A 483 17.03 0.88 -10.13
CA PRO A 483 16.23 1.94 -9.51
C PRO A 483 14.74 1.57 -9.42
N ILE A 484 14.20 0.84 -10.40
CA ILE A 484 12.81 0.38 -10.37
C ILE A 484 12.60 -0.59 -9.21
N MET A 485 13.50 -1.56 -9.03
CA MET A 485 13.44 -2.53 -7.93
C MET A 485 13.54 -1.85 -6.56
N VAL A 486 14.44 -0.87 -6.42
CA VAL A 486 14.58 -0.09 -5.19
C VAL A 486 13.30 0.69 -4.90
N THR A 487 12.71 1.35 -5.89
CA THR A 487 11.42 2.05 -5.72
C THR A 487 10.30 1.08 -5.37
N ALA A 488 10.24 -0.09 -6.02
CA ALA A 488 9.26 -1.11 -5.70
C ALA A 488 9.38 -1.59 -4.25
N ALA A 489 10.61 -1.77 -3.75
CA ALA A 489 10.85 -2.16 -2.36
C ALA A 489 10.37 -1.08 -1.38
N VAL A 490 10.69 0.18 -1.65
CA VAL A 490 10.24 1.32 -0.85
C VAL A 490 8.70 1.39 -0.79
N ILE A 491 8.02 1.20 -1.93
CA ILE A 491 6.55 1.20 -2.00
C ILE A 491 5.97 0.00 -1.26
N ALA A 492 6.52 -1.20 -1.44
CA ALA A 492 6.05 -2.41 -0.76
C ALA A 492 6.14 -2.24 0.77
N ILE A 493 7.25 -1.70 1.28
CA ILE A 493 7.46 -1.41 2.71
C ILE A 493 6.47 -0.36 3.25
N SER A 494 5.98 0.54 2.38
CA SER A 494 4.97 1.53 2.75
C SER A 494 3.64 0.90 3.15
N GLY A 495 3.26 -0.22 2.53
CA GLY A 495 2.00 -0.93 2.78
C GLY A 495 2.05 -1.92 3.95
N GLY A 496 3.20 -2.05 4.61
CA GLY A 496 3.49 -3.13 5.56
C GLY A 496 3.88 -4.42 4.82
N VAL A 497 4.97 -5.04 5.24
CA VAL A 497 5.47 -6.29 4.67
C VAL A 497 5.59 -7.31 5.78
N GLY A 498 4.96 -8.47 5.59
CA GLY A 498 5.16 -9.64 6.44
C GLY A 498 6.01 -10.71 5.73
N GLY A 499 6.31 -11.79 6.45
CA GLY A 499 7.12 -12.91 5.94
C GLY A 499 6.41 -13.83 4.95
N GLU A 500 5.23 -13.46 4.45
CA GLU A 500 4.40 -14.29 3.59
C GLU A 500 4.71 -14.14 2.09
N VAL A 501 4.48 -15.23 1.32
CA VAL A 501 4.64 -15.25 -0.15
C VAL A 501 3.77 -14.23 -0.89
N ARG A 502 2.65 -13.80 -0.31
CA ARG A 502 1.79 -12.74 -0.88
C ARG A 502 2.52 -11.41 -1.04
N TYR A 503 3.50 -11.11 -0.17
CA TYR A 503 4.28 -9.88 -0.26
C TYR A 503 5.38 -9.95 -1.33
N LEU A 504 5.87 -11.15 -1.67
CA LEU A 504 6.72 -11.36 -2.84
C LEU A 504 5.95 -11.10 -4.14
N ARG A 505 4.70 -11.60 -4.23
CA ARG A 505 3.80 -11.27 -5.36
C ARG A 505 3.54 -9.77 -5.43
N LEU A 506 3.24 -9.13 -4.31
CA LEU A 506 3.02 -7.67 -4.27
C LEU A 506 4.24 -6.91 -4.79
N PHE A 507 5.44 -7.29 -4.35
CA PHE A 507 6.68 -6.69 -4.84
C PHE A 507 6.88 -6.87 -6.35
N LEU A 508 6.58 -8.05 -6.89
CA LEU A 508 6.56 -8.30 -8.33
C LEU A 508 5.51 -7.43 -9.04
N ALA A 509 4.30 -7.32 -8.47
CA ALA A 509 3.19 -6.54 -9.02
C ALA A 509 3.55 -5.05 -9.12
N ILE A 510 4.15 -4.49 -8.06
CA ILE A 510 4.63 -3.11 -8.01
C ILE A 510 5.74 -2.91 -9.05
N THR A 511 6.69 -3.84 -9.10
CA THR A 511 7.80 -3.79 -10.08
C THR A 511 7.26 -3.74 -11.51
N LEU A 512 6.32 -4.62 -11.86
CA LEU A 512 5.67 -4.65 -13.17
C LEU A 512 4.92 -3.34 -13.45
N GLY A 513 4.17 -2.83 -12.47
CA GLY A 513 3.47 -1.55 -12.58
C GLY A 513 4.41 -0.37 -12.85
N LEU A 514 5.54 -0.31 -12.15
CA LEU A 514 6.56 0.73 -12.37
C LEU A 514 7.26 0.60 -13.73
N VAL A 515 7.50 -0.63 -14.22
CA VAL A 515 8.03 -0.86 -15.57
C VAL A 515 7.06 -0.33 -16.62
N VAL A 516 5.76 -0.65 -16.49
CA VAL A 516 4.71 -0.16 -17.40
C VAL A 516 4.64 1.37 -17.35
N LEU A 517 4.57 1.96 -16.15
CA LEU A 517 4.47 3.39 -15.94
C LEU A 517 5.65 4.15 -16.58
N ASN A 518 6.88 3.74 -16.29
CA ASN A 518 8.08 4.41 -16.79
C ASN A 518 8.33 4.11 -18.28
N GLY A 519 8.04 2.89 -18.73
CA GLY A 519 8.19 2.47 -20.13
C GLY A 519 7.26 3.23 -21.07
N LEU A 520 5.97 3.34 -20.71
CA LEU A 520 4.99 4.09 -21.50
C LEU A 520 5.30 5.58 -21.51
N THR A 521 5.68 6.16 -20.36
CA THR A 521 6.06 7.57 -20.28
C THR A 521 7.29 7.86 -21.15
N ALA A 522 8.31 6.99 -21.12
CA ALA A 522 9.49 7.08 -21.97
C ALA A 522 9.15 6.97 -23.46
N LEU A 523 8.21 6.07 -23.82
CA LEU A 523 7.74 5.91 -25.18
C LEU A 523 7.04 7.17 -25.69
N VAL A 524 6.10 7.74 -24.92
CA VAL A 524 5.40 8.98 -25.26
C VAL A 524 6.39 10.11 -25.49
N LEU A 525 7.37 10.27 -24.60
CA LEU A 525 8.34 11.35 -24.66
C LEU A 525 9.32 11.19 -25.82
N ARG A 526 9.70 9.95 -26.16
CA ARG A 526 10.52 9.62 -27.33
C ARG A 526 9.75 9.85 -28.64
N SER A 527 8.47 9.51 -28.68
CA SER A 527 7.62 9.76 -29.85
C SER A 527 7.37 11.25 -30.06
N ALA A 528 7.02 11.98 -28.99
CA ALA A 528 6.81 13.43 -29.05
C ALA A 528 8.07 14.20 -29.46
N SER A 529 9.24 13.81 -28.94
CA SER A 529 10.51 14.44 -29.32
C SER A 529 10.88 14.19 -30.78
N ARG A 530 10.61 12.98 -31.31
CA ARG A 530 10.78 12.69 -32.74
C ARG A 530 9.87 13.55 -33.60
N LEU A 531 8.59 13.68 -33.23
CA LEU A 531 7.62 14.51 -33.95
C LEU A 531 8.00 16.00 -33.93
N LEU A 532 8.60 16.47 -32.83
CA LEU A 532 9.06 17.85 -32.68
C LEU A 532 10.48 18.09 -33.23
N GLY A 533 11.14 17.07 -33.79
CA GLY A 533 12.52 17.19 -34.30
C GLY A 533 13.58 17.49 -33.24
N LEU A 534 13.32 17.13 -31.98
CA LEU A 534 14.19 17.46 -30.84
C LEU A 534 15.12 16.30 -30.49
N ALA A 535 16.42 16.58 -30.39
CA ALA A 535 17.38 15.67 -29.78
C ALA A 535 17.15 15.63 -28.26
N THR A 536 16.45 14.58 -27.79
CA THR A 536 16.21 14.36 -26.36
C THR A 536 16.93 13.11 -25.87
N THR A 537 17.43 13.19 -24.64
CA THR A 537 18.00 12.03 -23.95
C THR A 537 17.18 11.73 -22.72
N LEU A 538 16.71 10.50 -22.59
CA LEU A 538 16.06 10.04 -21.36
C LEU A 538 17.11 9.88 -20.27
N ARG A 539 16.86 10.49 -19.10
CA ARG A 539 17.76 10.40 -17.95
C ARG A 539 16.99 9.94 -16.72
N TRP A 540 17.65 9.14 -15.91
CA TRP A 540 17.19 8.79 -14.58
C TRP A 540 17.17 10.03 -13.69
N LEU A 541 16.07 10.23 -12.98
CA LEU A 541 15.88 11.27 -11.98
C LEU A 541 16.12 10.66 -10.60
N PRO A 542 17.36 10.57 -10.08
CA PRO A 542 17.62 9.98 -8.77
C PRO A 542 16.91 10.73 -7.63
N GLY A 543 16.60 12.02 -7.82
CA GLY A 543 15.77 12.78 -6.88
C GLY A 543 14.35 12.23 -6.73
N MET A 544 13.83 11.50 -7.72
CA MET A 544 12.53 10.84 -7.61
C MET A 544 12.56 9.60 -6.72
N LEU A 545 13.73 8.98 -6.48
CA LEU A 545 13.87 7.93 -5.46
C LEU A 545 13.67 8.53 -4.06
N VAL A 546 14.24 9.71 -3.82
CA VAL A 546 14.06 10.44 -2.57
C VAL A 546 12.61 10.89 -2.44
N ALA A 547 11.99 11.37 -3.52
CA ALA A 547 10.58 11.72 -3.51
C ALA A 547 9.68 10.50 -3.26
N ALA A 548 9.99 9.34 -3.84
CA ALA A 548 9.29 8.07 -3.61
C ALA A 548 9.39 7.64 -2.13
N ALA A 549 10.59 7.68 -1.56
CA ALA A 549 10.81 7.39 -0.15
C ALA A 549 10.09 8.39 0.76
N ALA A 550 10.16 9.68 0.46
CA ALA A 550 9.50 10.72 1.24
C ALA A 550 7.97 10.61 1.18
N THR A 551 7.39 10.39 -0.01
CA THR A 551 5.94 10.22 -0.18
C THR A 551 5.44 8.93 0.47
N SER A 552 6.20 7.83 0.36
CA SER A 552 5.89 6.57 1.05
C SER A 552 5.96 6.73 2.57
N LEU A 553 7.03 7.34 3.09
CA LEU A 553 7.19 7.59 4.53
C LEU A 553 6.12 8.53 5.06
N LEU A 554 5.79 9.60 4.33
CA LEU A 554 4.75 10.53 4.70
C LEU A 554 3.36 9.86 4.70
N SER A 555 3.08 9.03 3.71
CA SER A 555 1.85 8.24 3.65
C SER A 555 1.72 7.32 4.85
N ARG A 556 2.81 6.68 5.26
CA ARG A 556 2.83 5.81 6.44
C ARG A 556 2.72 6.59 7.74
N LEU A 557 3.47 7.67 7.91
CA LEU A 557 3.46 8.50 9.13
C LEU A 557 2.09 9.11 9.40
N LEU A 558 1.39 9.51 8.34
CA LEU A 558 0.09 10.15 8.46
C LEU A 558 -1.06 9.14 8.33
N SER A 559 -0.78 7.86 8.04
CA SER A 559 -1.79 6.85 7.72
C SER A 559 -2.70 7.27 6.55
N ILE A 560 -2.10 7.79 5.45
CA ILE A 560 -2.84 8.14 4.22
C ILE A 560 -3.32 6.84 3.58
N ASP A 561 -4.63 6.72 3.42
CA ASP A 561 -5.27 5.65 2.67
C ASP A 561 -6.19 6.25 1.59
N PRO A 562 -5.94 6.02 0.28
CA PRO A 562 -4.80 5.29 -0.29
C PRO A 562 -3.44 5.99 -0.13
N PRO A 563 -2.33 5.24 -0.08
CA PRO A 563 -1.00 5.81 0.05
C PRO A 563 -0.63 6.68 -1.16
N LEU A 564 -0.06 7.85 -0.89
CA LEU A 564 0.54 8.72 -1.91
C LEU A 564 1.89 8.13 -2.33
N ILE A 565 1.98 7.65 -3.57
CA ILE A 565 3.16 6.98 -4.10
C ILE A 565 3.73 7.76 -5.28
N ALA A 566 5.03 8.06 -5.26
CA ALA A 566 5.76 8.53 -6.44
C ALA A 566 6.57 7.37 -7.06
N GLY A 567 6.25 7.01 -8.31
CA GLY A 567 6.90 5.89 -9.02
C GLY A 567 7.56 6.26 -10.35
N VAL A 568 7.48 7.52 -10.77
CA VAL A 568 8.14 7.99 -12.01
C VAL A 568 9.60 8.29 -11.74
N LEU A 569 10.49 7.58 -12.42
CA LEU A 569 11.94 7.64 -12.26
C LEU A 569 12.65 8.17 -13.51
N VAL A 570 11.94 8.27 -14.63
CA VAL A 570 12.46 8.70 -15.92
C VAL A 570 11.98 10.11 -16.25
N GLY A 571 12.89 10.98 -16.67
CA GLY A 571 12.57 12.29 -17.26
C GLY A 571 13.31 12.51 -18.58
N ALA A 572 12.83 13.43 -19.41
CA ALA A 572 13.61 13.90 -20.54
C ALA A 572 14.55 15.03 -20.12
N VAL A 573 15.81 14.90 -20.53
CA VAL A 573 16.71 16.05 -20.64
C VAL A 573 16.74 16.46 -22.10
N ILE A 574 16.43 17.72 -22.35
CA ILE A 574 16.41 18.30 -23.68
C ILE A 574 17.75 19.02 -23.88
N ALA A 575 18.35 18.88 -25.07
CA ALA A 575 19.56 19.62 -25.41
C ALA A 575 19.35 21.15 -25.27
N ASN A 576 20.39 21.89 -24.89
CA ASN A 576 20.38 23.33 -24.54
C ASN A 576 19.83 24.27 -25.64
N THR A 577 19.46 23.76 -26.82
CA THR A 577 18.93 24.52 -27.95
C THR A 577 17.40 24.57 -28.00
N ALA A 578 16.68 23.83 -27.15
CA ALA A 578 15.22 23.84 -27.19
C ALA A 578 14.62 25.11 -26.57
N SER A 579 13.68 25.73 -27.29
CA SER A 579 12.96 26.89 -26.77
C SER A 579 12.09 26.52 -25.56
N ALA A 580 11.89 27.47 -24.64
CA ALA A 580 11.10 27.29 -23.41
C ALA A 580 9.71 26.67 -23.67
N ARG A 581 9.13 26.98 -24.84
CA ARG A 581 7.85 26.42 -25.29
C ARG A 581 7.90 24.91 -25.52
N HIS A 582 8.93 24.40 -26.20
CA HIS A 582 9.05 22.97 -26.47
C HIS A 582 9.26 22.16 -25.19
N SER A 583 10.06 22.69 -24.26
CA SER A 583 10.27 22.09 -22.95
C SER A 583 8.99 22.06 -22.12
N ALA A 584 8.18 23.12 -22.18
CA ALA A 584 6.87 23.17 -21.52
C ALA A 584 5.87 22.19 -22.15
N VAL A 585 5.83 22.08 -23.47
CA VAL A 585 4.95 21.12 -24.18
C VAL A 585 5.31 19.68 -23.80
N LEU A 586 6.58 19.31 -23.80
CA LEU A 586 7.02 17.97 -23.38
C LEU A 586 6.70 17.69 -21.91
N SER A 587 6.84 18.70 -21.05
CA SER A 587 6.46 18.61 -19.63
C SER A 587 4.96 18.38 -19.45
N LEU A 588 4.12 19.09 -20.20
CA LEU A 588 2.66 18.91 -20.20
C LEU A 588 2.26 17.54 -20.76
N LEU A 589 2.92 17.05 -21.82
CA LEU A 589 2.69 15.72 -22.38
C LEU A 589 3.05 14.63 -21.37
N GLN A 590 4.15 14.78 -20.64
CA GLN A 590 4.53 13.86 -19.58
C GLN A 590 3.44 13.79 -18.49
N LEU A 591 3.05 14.95 -17.93
CA LEU A 591 2.01 15.01 -16.89
C LEU A 591 0.68 14.44 -17.41
N GLY A 592 0.25 14.84 -18.61
CA GLY A 592 -0.99 14.34 -19.22
C GLY A 592 -0.97 12.84 -19.46
N SER A 593 0.15 12.28 -19.94
CA SER A 593 0.27 10.83 -20.17
C SER A 593 0.17 10.01 -18.88
N LEU A 594 0.75 10.51 -17.78
CA LEU A 594 0.66 9.86 -16.47
C LEU A 594 -0.76 9.93 -15.91
N THR A 595 -1.43 11.07 -16.05
CA THR A 595 -2.83 11.22 -15.64
C THR A 595 -3.75 10.27 -16.40
N VAL A 596 -3.63 10.21 -17.74
CA VAL A 596 -4.44 9.32 -18.57
C VAL A 596 -4.16 7.85 -18.23
N LEU A 597 -2.88 7.47 -18.11
CA LEU A 597 -2.51 6.11 -17.77
C LEU A 597 -3.02 5.70 -16.38
N GLY A 598 -2.96 6.60 -15.40
CA GLY A 598 -3.52 6.38 -14.07
C GLY A 598 -5.04 6.16 -14.11
N ILE A 599 -5.78 7.03 -14.79
CA ILE A 599 -7.25 6.91 -14.93
C ILE A 599 -7.62 5.58 -15.61
N LEU A 600 -6.95 5.21 -16.71
CA LEU A 600 -7.20 3.95 -17.39
C LEU A 600 -6.92 2.74 -16.49
N ALA A 601 -5.83 2.79 -15.72
CA ALA A 601 -5.49 1.74 -14.77
C ALA A 601 -6.53 1.63 -13.64
N TRP A 602 -7.09 2.75 -13.17
CA TRP A 602 -8.18 2.77 -12.18
C TRP A 602 -9.46 2.09 -12.70
N PHE A 603 -9.90 2.44 -13.91
CA PHE A 603 -11.05 1.80 -14.54
C PHE A 603 -10.82 0.29 -14.74
N ALA A 604 -9.66 -0.09 -15.27
CA ALA A 604 -9.30 -1.49 -15.45
C ALA A 604 -9.21 -2.24 -14.11
N HIS A 605 -8.67 -1.59 -13.08
CA HIS A 605 -8.59 -2.15 -11.73
C HIS A 605 -9.98 -2.51 -11.19
N GLY A 606 -10.97 -1.62 -11.36
CA GLY A 606 -12.35 -1.85 -10.94
C GLY A 606 -12.98 -3.13 -11.53
N GLN A 607 -12.55 -3.56 -12.73
CA GLN A 607 -13.04 -4.78 -13.37
C GLN A 607 -12.42 -6.07 -12.82
N VAL A 608 -11.22 -5.99 -12.23
CA VAL A 608 -10.42 -7.17 -11.81
C VAL A 608 -10.27 -7.25 -10.28
N ALA A 609 -10.64 -6.20 -9.55
CA ALA A 609 -10.44 -6.08 -8.10
C ALA A 609 -11.07 -7.21 -7.27
N ASN A 610 -12.17 -7.81 -7.75
CA ASN A 610 -12.89 -8.89 -7.07
C ASN A 610 -12.41 -10.30 -7.46
N GLY A 611 -11.46 -10.41 -8.39
CA GLY A 611 -10.92 -11.70 -8.80
C GLY A 611 -10.07 -12.37 -7.70
N THR A 612 -10.16 -13.70 -7.62
CA THR A 612 -9.40 -14.55 -6.70
C THR A 612 -8.28 -15.31 -7.42
N GLY A 613 -7.25 -15.72 -6.68
CA GLY A 613 -6.10 -16.46 -7.23
C GLY A 613 -4.93 -15.55 -7.66
N PHE A 614 -3.79 -16.19 -7.96
CA PHE A 614 -2.51 -15.51 -8.19
C PHE A 614 -2.58 -14.45 -9.30
N TRP A 615 -3.09 -14.81 -10.48
CA TRP A 615 -3.12 -13.92 -11.64
C TRP A 615 -4.07 -12.74 -11.48
N ALA A 616 -5.23 -12.97 -10.86
CA ALA A 616 -6.17 -11.89 -10.54
C ALA A 616 -5.55 -10.93 -9.51
N ALA A 617 -4.93 -11.46 -8.44
CA ALA A 617 -4.27 -10.67 -7.43
C ALA A 617 -3.10 -9.85 -8.02
N LEU A 618 -2.21 -10.50 -8.78
CA LEU A 618 -1.08 -9.86 -9.46
C LEU A 618 -1.56 -8.73 -10.38
N THR A 619 -2.58 -9.01 -11.20
CA THR A 619 -3.13 -8.01 -12.14
C THR A 619 -3.75 -6.84 -11.39
N SER A 620 -4.55 -7.12 -10.34
CA SER A 620 -5.14 -6.07 -9.51
C SER A 620 -4.07 -5.19 -8.83
N GLU A 621 -3.06 -5.80 -8.19
CA GLU A 621 -1.98 -5.07 -7.50
C GLU A 621 -1.11 -4.27 -8.49
N THR A 622 -0.87 -4.79 -9.70
CA THR A 622 -0.17 -4.05 -10.77
C THR A 622 -0.99 -2.85 -11.25
N LEU A 623 -2.29 -3.01 -11.49
CA LEU A 623 -3.17 -1.90 -11.92
C LEU A 623 -3.32 -0.83 -10.83
N ALA A 624 -3.47 -1.26 -9.57
CA ALA A 624 -3.45 -0.36 -8.40
C ALA A 624 -2.13 0.43 -8.33
N THR A 625 -0.99 -0.23 -8.57
CA THR A 625 0.31 0.44 -8.63
C THR A 625 0.35 1.49 -9.74
N VAL A 626 -0.07 1.16 -10.96
CA VAL A 626 -0.05 2.11 -12.09
C VAL A 626 -0.94 3.32 -11.79
N PHE A 627 -2.10 3.11 -11.17
CA PHE A 627 -2.99 4.19 -10.75
C PHE A 627 -2.35 5.09 -9.67
N LEU A 628 -1.99 4.52 -8.52
CA LEU A 628 -1.48 5.27 -7.37
C LEU A 628 -0.15 5.94 -7.67
N ALA A 629 0.79 5.21 -8.27
CA ALA A 629 2.08 5.75 -8.64
C ALA A 629 1.97 6.76 -9.80
N GLY A 630 1.00 6.59 -10.71
CA GLY A 630 0.74 7.54 -11.79
C GLY A 630 0.29 8.89 -11.27
N LEU A 631 -0.83 8.93 -10.54
CA LEU A 631 -1.40 10.18 -10.02
C LEU A 631 -0.55 10.80 -8.91
N GLY A 632 -0.01 9.98 -8.00
CA GLY A 632 0.92 10.46 -6.98
C GLY A 632 2.17 11.09 -7.59
N SER A 633 2.70 10.53 -8.69
CA SER A 633 3.82 11.16 -9.41
C SER A 633 3.42 12.47 -10.07
N VAL A 634 2.21 12.60 -10.63
CA VAL A 634 1.74 13.87 -11.21
C VAL A 634 1.70 14.97 -10.15
N LEU A 635 1.18 14.68 -8.95
CA LEU A 635 1.14 15.63 -7.83
C LEU A 635 2.53 16.09 -7.40
N VAL A 636 3.53 15.22 -7.43
CA VAL A 636 4.93 15.58 -7.13
C VAL A 636 5.57 16.37 -8.28
N LEU A 637 5.38 15.92 -9.53
CA LEU A 637 6.03 16.50 -10.71
C LEU A 637 5.50 17.91 -11.07
N VAL A 638 4.26 18.24 -10.66
CA VAL A 638 3.68 19.58 -10.87
C VAL A 638 4.22 20.63 -9.88
N LEU A 639 4.85 20.20 -8.78
CA LEU A 639 5.45 21.12 -7.82
C LEU A 639 6.62 21.90 -8.45
N PRO A 640 6.79 23.18 -8.11
CA PRO A 640 7.77 24.05 -8.76
C PRO A 640 9.19 23.88 -8.17
N LEU A 641 9.69 22.64 -8.12
CA LEU A 641 10.97 22.28 -7.49
C LEU A 641 12.05 21.97 -8.53
N GLY A 642 13.30 22.33 -8.22
CA GLY A 642 14.49 21.82 -8.92
C GLY A 642 14.41 21.92 -10.44
N THR A 643 14.43 20.76 -11.12
CA THR A 643 14.27 20.61 -12.57
C THR A 643 12.97 19.87 -12.93
N LEU A 644 11.99 19.85 -12.02
CA LEU A 644 10.73 19.16 -12.26
C LEU A 644 9.89 19.84 -13.36
N PRO A 645 9.02 19.09 -14.06
CA PRO A 645 8.11 19.61 -15.09
C PRO A 645 7.35 20.86 -14.65
N GLY A 646 6.85 20.89 -13.41
CA GLY A 646 6.13 22.03 -12.86
C GLY A 646 6.90 23.35 -12.93
N ARG A 647 8.21 23.34 -12.64
CA ARG A 647 9.04 24.55 -12.72
C ARG A 647 9.26 25.01 -14.16
N ILE A 648 9.40 24.07 -15.10
CA ILE A 648 9.58 24.37 -16.53
C ILE A 648 8.31 25.05 -17.07
N ILE A 649 7.14 24.53 -16.72
CA ILE A 649 5.84 25.10 -17.10
C ILE A 649 5.66 26.49 -16.48
N LEU A 650 6.00 26.65 -15.19
CA LEU A 650 5.91 27.94 -14.49
C LEU A 650 6.76 29.03 -15.14
N ASN A 651 7.98 28.68 -15.58
CA ASN A 651 8.87 29.61 -16.28
C ASN A 651 8.35 30.00 -17.68
N TRP A 652 7.58 29.13 -18.32
CA TRP A 652 6.96 29.40 -19.62
C TRP A 652 5.66 30.23 -19.48
N SER A 653 4.78 29.85 -18.55
CA SER A 653 3.53 30.53 -18.27
C SER A 653 3.06 30.28 -16.83
N SER A 654 2.89 31.35 -16.07
CA SER A 654 2.32 31.27 -14.71
C SER A 654 0.90 30.73 -14.73
N LEU A 655 0.07 31.20 -15.67
CA LEU A 655 -1.30 30.73 -15.86
C LEU A 655 -1.35 29.26 -16.29
N GLY A 656 -0.44 28.86 -17.19
CA GLY A 656 -0.33 27.47 -17.63
C GLY A 656 0.01 26.54 -16.47
N TRP A 657 0.93 26.95 -15.59
CA TRP A 657 1.27 26.19 -14.39
C TRP A 657 0.11 26.12 -13.39
N THR A 658 -0.55 27.25 -13.09
CA THR A 658 -1.69 27.23 -12.15
C THR A 658 -2.81 26.33 -12.64
N ALA A 659 -3.15 26.40 -13.93
CA ALA A 659 -4.15 25.53 -14.53
C ALA A 659 -3.74 24.05 -14.44
N THR A 660 -2.48 23.73 -14.70
CA THR A 660 -1.97 22.35 -14.61
C THR A 660 -2.04 21.82 -13.19
N VAL A 661 -1.66 22.62 -12.17
CA VAL A 661 -1.75 22.23 -10.75
C VAL A 661 -3.20 21.95 -10.36
N VAL A 662 -4.11 22.87 -10.69
CA VAL A 662 -5.53 22.73 -10.32
C VAL A 662 -6.13 21.49 -10.99
N VAL A 663 -5.89 21.28 -12.29
CA VAL A 663 -6.40 20.10 -13.02
C VAL A 663 -5.83 18.80 -12.46
N ALA A 664 -4.51 18.72 -12.27
CA ALA A 664 -3.85 17.54 -11.71
C ALA A 664 -4.37 17.18 -10.32
N ALA A 665 -4.50 18.16 -9.44
CA ALA A 665 -5.00 17.97 -8.09
C ALA A 665 -6.50 17.65 -8.07
N SER A 666 -7.31 18.28 -8.94
CA SER A 666 -8.75 17.98 -9.06
C SER A 666 -8.99 16.54 -9.51
N VAL A 667 -8.28 16.11 -10.55
CA VAL A 667 -8.39 14.73 -11.07
C VAL A 667 -7.97 13.75 -9.99
N SER A 668 -6.80 13.97 -9.38
CA SER A 668 -6.30 13.10 -8.31
C SER A 668 -7.30 13.01 -7.16
N ALA A 669 -7.85 14.14 -6.73
CA ALA A 669 -8.82 14.19 -5.65
C ALA A 669 -10.13 13.46 -5.99
N GLY A 670 -10.68 13.67 -7.19
CA GLY A 670 -11.90 13.00 -7.64
C GLY A 670 -11.75 11.48 -7.72
N THR A 671 -10.56 10.99 -8.11
CA THR A 671 -10.29 9.56 -8.22
C THR A 671 -9.84 8.91 -6.91
N ILE A 672 -9.26 9.67 -5.97
CA ILE A 672 -8.71 9.15 -4.72
C ILE A 672 -9.72 9.23 -3.57
N PHE A 673 -10.41 10.37 -3.43
CA PHE A 673 -11.27 10.62 -2.27
C PHE A 673 -12.75 10.23 -2.49
N GLY A 674 -13.17 9.99 -3.73
CA GLY A 674 -14.54 9.54 -4.06
C GLY A 674 -15.65 10.39 -3.43
N SER A 675 -16.86 9.82 -3.32
CA SER A 675 -18.01 10.43 -2.60
C SER A 675 -18.08 10.03 -1.12
N THR A 676 -17.13 9.24 -0.61
CA THR A 676 -17.21 8.55 0.69
C THR A 676 -16.39 9.21 1.81
N ALA A 677 -15.64 10.27 1.53
CA ALA A 677 -14.90 10.98 2.58
C ALA A 677 -15.87 11.73 3.52
N THR A 678 -16.06 11.20 4.74
CA THR A 678 -16.77 11.92 5.79
C THR A 678 -15.93 13.14 6.22
N VAL A 679 -16.60 14.26 6.54
CA VAL A 679 -15.92 15.50 6.95
C VAL A 679 -14.97 15.24 8.12
N SER A 680 -15.33 14.34 9.04
CA SER A 680 -14.50 13.94 10.19
C SER A 680 -13.19 13.26 9.79
N ALA A 681 -13.18 12.45 8.73
CA ALA A 681 -11.96 11.82 8.22
C ALA A 681 -11.02 12.83 7.54
N ALA A 682 -11.55 13.96 7.01
CA ALA A 682 -10.78 14.98 6.30
C ALA A 682 -10.10 16.03 7.21
N ILE A 683 -10.60 16.22 8.44
CA ILE A 683 -10.08 17.22 9.40
C ILE A 683 -8.58 17.05 9.72
N PRO A 684 -8.06 15.87 10.11
CA PRO A 684 -6.64 15.73 10.44
C PRO A 684 -5.74 16.06 9.24
N TRP A 685 -6.18 15.74 8.02
CA TRP A 685 -5.48 16.09 6.77
C TRP A 685 -5.45 17.59 6.51
N ALA A 686 -6.60 18.25 6.67
CA ALA A 686 -6.69 19.69 6.52
C ALA A 686 -5.77 20.41 7.52
N LEU A 687 -5.71 19.95 8.77
CA LEU A 687 -4.82 20.48 9.80
C LEU A 687 -3.34 20.25 9.47
N ALA A 688 -2.96 19.05 9.03
CA ALA A 688 -1.59 18.75 8.64
C ALA A 688 -1.11 19.62 7.47
N VAL A 689 -1.96 19.79 6.45
CA VAL A 689 -1.68 20.63 5.28
C VAL A 689 -1.62 22.12 5.65
N ALA A 690 -2.50 22.58 6.55
CA ALA A 690 -2.47 23.95 7.06
C ALA A 690 -1.22 24.22 7.91
N ALA A 691 -0.81 23.28 8.75
CA ALA A 691 0.42 23.37 9.54
C ALA A 691 1.66 23.45 8.64
N PHE A 692 1.72 22.63 7.59
CA PHE A 692 2.77 22.68 6.58
C PHE A 692 2.81 24.05 5.87
N ALA A 693 1.67 24.57 5.44
CA ALA A 693 1.56 25.89 4.83
C ALA A 693 2.06 27.00 5.78
N GLY A 694 1.64 26.95 7.04
CA GLY A 694 2.07 27.87 8.10
C GLY A 694 3.57 27.84 8.30
N LEU A 695 4.17 26.65 8.44
CA LEU A 695 5.62 26.49 8.59
C LEU A 695 6.40 27.08 7.41
N CYS A 696 5.95 26.81 6.18
CA CYS A 696 6.58 27.37 4.97
C CYS A 696 6.57 28.90 4.97
N VAL A 697 5.43 29.51 5.33
CA VAL A 697 5.26 30.96 5.39
C VAL A 697 6.10 31.57 6.52
N VAL A 698 6.14 30.93 7.69
CA VAL A 698 6.95 31.38 8.84
C VAL A 698 8.44 31.39 8.47
N VAL A 699 8.96 30.30 7.89
CA VAL A 699 10.37 30.23 7.48
C VAL A 699 10.68 31.28 6.42
N TRP A 700 9.81 31.43 5.41
CA TRP A 700 9.98 32.47 4.39
C TRP A 700 9.98 33.88 5.00
N GLY A 701 9.05 34.16 5.91
CA GLY A 701 8.93 35.46 6.59
C GLY A 701 10.14 35.76 7.47
N PHE A 702 10.61 34.77 8.22
CA PHE A 702 11.82 34.88 9.04
C PHE A 702 13.05 35.24 8.20
N VAL A 703 13.27 34.47 7.13
CA VAL A 703 14.39 34.67 6.19
C VAL A 703 14.30 36.03 5.49
N ARG A 704 13.11 36.45 5.11
CA ARG A 704 12.91 37.67 4.32
C ARG A 704 12.96 38.95 5.17
N PHE A 705 12.46 38.91 6.40
CA PHE A 705 12.21 40.11 7.21
C PHE A 705 12.96 40.17 8.54
N VAL A 706 13.20 39.02 9.20
CA VAL A 706 13.79 38.97 10.55
C VAL A 706 15.31 38.85 10.49
N GLU A 707 15.82 37.85 9.78
CA GLU A 707 17.26 37.59 9.67
C GLU A 707 18.09 38.79 9.16
N PRO A 708 17.63 39.58 8.16
CA PRO A 708 18.38 40.77 7.74
C PRO A 708 18.53 41.82 8.83
N ARG A 709 17.59 41.88 9.79
CA ARG A 709 17.65 42.81 10.94
C ARG A 709 18.52 42.29 12.09
N LEU A 710 18.71 40.98 12.19
CA LEU A 710 19.62 40.37 13.17
C LEU A 710 21.08 40.39 12.72
N ARG A 711 21.33 40.59 11.43
CA ARG A 711 22.67 40.69 10.82
C ARG A 711 23.11 42.12 10.50
N ALA A 712 22.19 43.07 10.61
CA ALA A 712 22.47 44.51 10.55
C ALA A 712 22.77 45.00 11.96
#